data_AF-A0A124JTB5-F1
#
_entry.id   AF-A0A124JTB5-F1
#
_cell.length_a   1.000
_cell.length_b   1.000
_cell.length_c   1.000
_cell.angle_alpha   90.00
_cell.angle_beta   90.00
_cell.angle_gamma   90.00
#
_symmetry.space_group_name_H-M   'P 1'
#
loop_
_entity.id
_entity.type
_entity.pdbx_description
1 polymer ?
#
loop_
_entity_poly.entity_id
_entity_poly.type
_entity_poly.pdbx_seq_one_letter_code
_entity_poly.pdbx_strand_id
1 'polypeptide(L)'
;MAKSTRQYVFEGMELLPSALTPFVEKRLENSVKGHWQLEVVQRVQGLRPNSAGEVGWDQQGLLKTMMAFWKEAFATVLGHPERSYVSELLDVRNKLSHNENFTYDDAERALDSMRRLMEAISAGEVAEQIGRMRDTILRTKFTELARNEERRKTQRLEISVETVSGLLPWREVVEPHQDVATGEFQQAEFAADLAKVHSGSAPPEYRDPRQFFSRTYLTEGLSALLVGAAKRLSGTSGDPVVELQTNFGGGKTHSMLALYHMAGPTPTQDLSGLDQLLEQHGLSVPDGINRAVLVGTSRGPQDVMHADGGRKIRTTWGELAWQLGGSEAFDMIAENDANGIAPGSHLLEAIFKKYSPCLILIDEWVAYLRQVYKVEGLPSGSFDANLSFVQSLTEAVKASPGTLLVASLPASQIEVGGEGGQEALARLKQTFSRVESSWRPASQEESYEIVRRRLFKEIPGDKFHHRDNTLKQFAKLYRENSDDFPQGCADEDYRRKLEKAYPIHPELFDQLYTSWGSLEKFQRTRGVLRLMAQAIHELWMNGDPSVMIMPGSVAVSSPRVEPELLHYLDVSWQSIIAGDVDGAASTPYKVDQSAPNLNRYSATRRVARAIFMGTAPTHQQQNTGLDDKQINLGVVQPGERPAIFSDALRRLTNQAKFMHADLGRYWYSMSASLNRIAADKAGQIEAALVDVTIDAELSKYVNGLADRGHFDAVQVAPTTSGEVPDEAGGVRAVVLGVAHPHHGRDGSEALNEAKDILLQRGSTPRVYRNMLVFIAADARQLDHLKDAVRSVLAWGEIVRDKERLELRPSDQKLAEAKLAEAKETMKTRLKEAWCYLHYPSQESAQADVEWVSGKIPAQDGLLARASKKLVADEGLLTELGPTRLDRDLQKYIWNGKPHLSLKDLREYLNRYIYLPRLKNQEVLIKAVQAAVTGMLPGPFAYAERWDEKSDTYLGLAIERATNAAVVIDGDSVIIKPDAAEAHRPAPQQPTSGGGETDGGSKTPSGPGETSPGGPPEPPPAEKVPTRFTGAVMISADRPARDIHQIVEAIVEQLTTLPGSAVKLRLEIEAFVPSGLDRAKVRTLVENANTLNFIERSIE
;
A
#
# COMPACT_ATOMS: atom_id res chain seq x y z
N MET A 1 19.96 7.65 40.98
CA MET A 1 19.65 8.74 40.04
C MET A 1 20.95 9.47 39.72
N ALA A 2 21.26 9.74 38.45
CA ALA A 2 22.42 10.56 38.09
C ALA A 2 22.18 12.01 38.54
N LYS A 3 23.18 12.65 39.14
CA LYS A 3 23.10 14.07 39.54
C LYS A 3 23.03 14.96 38.29
N SER A 4 22.17 15.98 38.30
CA SER A 4 22.11 16.94 37.19
C SER A 4 23.31 17.88 37.19
N THR A 5 23.61 18.51 36.04
CA THR A 5 24.65 19.54 35.90
C THR A 5 24.49 20.67 36.93
N ARG A 6 23.25 21.17 37.09
CA ARG A 6 22.89 22.15 38.12
C ARG A 6 23.22 21.66 39.53
N GLN A 7 22.97 20.39 39.82
CA GLN A 7 23.23 19.81 41.14
C GLN A 7 24.73 19.76 41.47
N TYR A 8 25.58 19.48 40.49
CA TYR A 8 27.03 19.60 40.66
C TYR A 8 27.47 21.05 40.90
N VAL A 9 26.92 22.01 40.17
CA VAL A 9 27.24 23.44 40.35
C VAL A 9 26.76 23.94 41.72
N PHE A 10 25.58 23.50 42.17
CA PHE A 10 25.07 23.78 43.51
C PHE A 10 25.98 23.22 44.60
N GLU A 11 26.33 21.93 44.53
CA GLU A 11 27.23 21.30 45.49
C GLU A 11 28.61 21.97 45.51
N GLY A 12 29.13 22.42 44.36
CA GLY A 12 30.39 23.15 44.27
C GLY A 12 30.32 24.51 44.97
N MET A 13 29.21 25.25 44.79
CA MET A 13 28.98 26.52 45.48
C MET A 13 28.84 26.34 47.00
N GLU A 14 28.22 25.25 47.47
CA GLU A 14 28.09 24.93 48.90
C GLU A 14 29.44 24.67 49.59
N LEU A 15 30.48 24.29 48.84
CA LEU A 15 31.82 24.09 49.39
C LEU A 15 32.59 25.41 49.61
N LEU A 16 32.26 26.46 48.86
CA LEU A 16 33.02 27.72 48.87
C LEU A 16 33.08 28.43 50.23
N PRO A 17 31.98 28.55 51.02
CA PRO A 17 32.02 29.28 52.29
C PRO A 17 33.04 28.72 53.27
N SER A 18 33.16 27.39 53.36
CA SER A 18 34.10 26.72 54.27
C SER A 18 35.57 27.11 54.06
N ALA A 19 35.94 27.41 52.80
CA ALA A 19 37.29 27.83 52.44
C ALA A 19 37.46 29.35 52.39
N LEU A 20 36.45 30.08 51.91
CA LEU A 20 36.53 31.53 51.72
C LEU A 20 36.40 32.31 53.02
N THR A 21 35.56 31.90 53.97
CA THR A 21 35.35 32.61 55.23
C THR A 21 36.66 32.88 55.99
N PRO A 22 37.48 31.87 56.36
CA PRO A 22 38.70 32.12 57.12
C PRO A 22 39.73 32.97 56.35
N PHE A 23 39.75 32.87 55.02
CA PHE A 23 40.60 33.70 54.18
C PHE A 23 40.13 35.17 54.17
N VAL A 24 38.85 35.41 53.91
CA VAL A 24 38.25 36.74 53.83
C VAL A 24 38.38 37.48 55.16
N GLU A 25 38.05 36.83 56.28
CA GLU A 25 38.14 37.44 57.62
C GLU A 25 39.58 37.82 57.96
N LYS A 26 40.53 36.91 57.77
CA LYS A 26 41.95 37.18 58.02
C LYS A 26 42.49 38.33 57.16
N ARG A 27 42.03 38.46 55.91
CA ARG A 27 42.46 39.55 55.02
C ARG A 27 41.87 40.89 55.44
N LEU A 28 40.60 40.91 55.83
CA LEU A 28 39.94 42.12 56.33
C LEU A 28 40.54 42.58 57.65
N GLU A 29 40.79 41.67 58.60
CA GLU A 29 41.41 41.96 59.89
C GLU A 29 42.81 42.57 59.76
N ASN A 30 43.61 42.08 58.80
CA ASN A 30 44.97 42.58 58.56
C ASN A 30 45.01 43.92 57.79
N SER A 31 43.98 44.25 57.01
CA SER A 31 44.03 45.36 56.03
C SER A 31 43.15 46.54 56.41
N VAL A 32 42.06 46.32 57.14
CA VAL A 32 41.11 47.35 57.56
C VAL A 32 41.39 47.75 59.02
N LYS A 33 41.65 49.04 59.26
CA LYS A 33 41.94 49.55 60.61
C LYS A 33 40.64 49.73 61.41
N GLY A 34 40.49 49.01 62.52
CA GLY A 34 39.33 49.10 63.42
C GLY A 34 38.44 47.85 63.35
N HIS A 35 37.12 48.02 63.54
CA HIS A 35 36.15 46.92 63.46
C HIS A 35 35.69 46.70 62.02
N TRP A 36 36.41 45.86 61.28
CA TRP A 36 36.12 45.55 59.87
C TRP A 36 34.70 45.03 59.64
N GLN A 37 34.09 44.38 60.64
CA GLN A 37 32.72 43.86 60.58
C GLN A 37 31.68 44.96 60.33
N LEU A 38 31.88 46.15 60.91
CA LEU A 38 30.99 47.30 60.71
C LEU A 38 31.12 47.88 59.30
N GLU A 39 32.35 47.95 58.76
CA GLU A 39 32.57 48.44 57.39
C GLU A 39 31.97 47.52 56.33
N VAL A 40 32.08 46.20 56.53
CA VAL A 40 31.49 45.21 55.61
C VAL A 40 29.98 45.33 55.56
N VAL A 41 29.31 45.42 56.71
CA VAL A 41 27.84 45.55 56.79
C VAL A 41 27.35 46.87 56.19
N GLN A 42 28.14 47.95 56.26
CA GLN A 42 27.79 49.23 55.62
C GLN A 42 27.97 49.21 54.10
N ARG A 43 29.02 48.54 53.59
CA ARG A 43 29.39 48.59 52.16
C ARG A 43 28.77 47.47 51.32
N VAL A 44 28.36 46.37 51.94
CA VAL A 44 27.75 45.22 51.26
C VAL A 44 26.31 45.04 51.77
N GLN A 45 25.34 45.38 50.91
CA GLN A 45 23.92 45.23 51.22
C GLN A 45 23.52 43.75 51.36
N GLY A 46 22.81 43.42 52.45
CA GLY A 46 22.20 42.10 52.68
C GLY A 46 22.84 41.25 53.79
N LEU A 47 23.98 41.67 54.35
CA LEU A 47 24.62 41.00 55.48
C LEU A 47 24.06 41.50 56.81
N ARG A 48 23.70 40.59 57.73
CA ARG A 48 23.26 40.91 59.10
C ARG A 48 24.19 40.24 60.11
N PRO A 49 24.66 40.95 61.16
CA PRO A 49 25.36 40.32 62.27
C PRO A 49 24.41 39.39 63.04
N ASN A 50 24.92 38.25 63.50
CA ASN A 50 24.21 37.42 64.48
C ASN A 50 24.22 38.09 65.87
N SER A 51 23.49 37.52 66.84
CA SER A 51 23.40 38.03 68.22
C SER A 51 24.73 38.04 69.00
N ALA A 52 25.78 37.42 68.46
CA ALA A 52 27.15 37.43 69.01
C ALA A 52 28.07 38.46 68.31
N GLY A 53 27.59 39.19 67.30
CA GLY A 53 28.37 40.19 66.55
C GLY A 53 29.19 39.62 65.39
N GLU A 54 29.02 38.34 65.05
CA GLU A 54 29.69 37.70 63.91
C GLU A 54 28.87 37.89 62.63
N VAL A 55 29.55 38.06 61.50
CA VAL A 55 28.89 38.25 60.19
C VAL A 55 28.39 36.88 59.69
N GLY A 56 27.09 36.76 59.41
CA GLY A 56 26.53 35.56 58.79
C GLY A 56 26.95 35.45 57.31
N TRP A 57 28.03 34.73 57.05
CA TRP A 57 28.56 34.56 55.68
C TRP A 57 27.73 33.56 54.87
N ASP A 58 27.15 34.03 53.78
CA ASP A 58 26.68 33.20 52.68
C ASP A 58 27.59 33.33 51.46
N GLN A 59 27.41 32.47 50.46
CA GLN A 59 28.19 32.47 49.23
C GLN A 59 28.23 33.86 48.56
N GLN A 60 27.08 34.55 48.52
CA GLN A 60 26.95 35.83 47.87
C GLN A 60 27.63 36.94 48.67
N GLY A 61 27.48 36.94 49.98
CA GLY A 61 28.10 37.87 50.91
C GLY A 61 29.61 37.82 50.86
N LEU A 62 30.20 36.61 50.83
CA LEU A 62 31.65 36.43 50.71
C LEU A 62 32.18 36.99 49.38
N LEU A 63 31.58 36.60 48.25
CA LEU A 63 32.03 37.05 46.93
C LEU A 63 31.82 38.56 46.73
N LYS A 64 30.70 39.13 47.19
CA LYS A 64 30.48 40.59 47.16
C LYS A 64 31.48 41.34 48.04
N THR A 65 31.83 40.80 49.20
CA THR A 65 32.82 41.42 50.10
C THR A 65 34.20 41.43 49.49
N MET A 66 34.62 40.33 48.85
CA MET A 66 35.86 40.29 48.08
C MET A 66 35.89 41.36 46.99
N MET A 67 34.78 41.53 46.27
CA MET A 67 34.67 42.55 45.21
C MET A 67 34.68 43.99 45.76
N ALA A 68 33.97 44.25 46.86
CA ALA A 68 33.84 45.56 47.46
C ALA A 68 35.13 46.06 48.11
N PHE A 69 35.90 45.16 48.71
CA PHE A 69 37.17 45.44 49.39
C PHE A 69 38.39 45.00 48.57
N TRP A 70 38.24 44.85 47.25
CA TRP A 70 39.28 44.27 46.40
C TRP A 70 40.60 45.05 46.52
N LYS A 71 40.55 46.38 46.42
CA LYS A 71 41.75 47.23 46.50
C LYS A 71 42.32 47.29 47.92
N GLU A 72 41.44 47.35 48.93
CA GLU A 72 41.86 47.51 50.32
C GLU A 72 42.44 46.22 50.91
N ALA A 73 41.87 45.05 50.62
CA ALA A 73 42.17 43.80 51.34
C ALA A 73 42.67 42.64 50.47
N PHE A 74 42.41 42.61 49.15
CA PHE A 74 42.68 41.41 48.33
C PHE A 74 43.72 41.60 47.22
N ALA A 75 43.88 42.81 46.67
CA ALA A 75 44.73 43.10 45.52
C ALA A 75 46.25 42.89 45.76
N THR A 76 46.67 42.75 47.02
CA THR A 76 48.08 42.48 47.37
C THR A 76 48.43 40.98 47.36
N VAL A 77 47.43 40.09 47.29
CA VAL A 77 47.63 38.63 47.30
C VAL A 77 46.91 37.94 46.14
N LEU A 78 45.81 38.51 45.63
CA LEU A 78 45.07 38.03 44.47
C LEU A 78 45.16 39.03 43.31
N GLY A 79 45.37 38.53 42.09
CA GLY A 79 45.57 39.31 40.89
C GLY A 79 44.29 39.67 40.14
N HIS A 80 44.44 40.23 38.95
CA HIS A 80 43.30 40.55 38.08
C HIS A 80 42.47 39.31 37.67
N PRO A 81 43.07 38.14 37.34
CA PRO A 81 42.30 36.94 36.99
C PRO A 81 41.37 36.46 38.10
N GLU A 82 41.83 36.46 39.35
CA GLU A 82 41.04 36.02 40.50
C GLU A 82 39.86 36.96 40.75
N ARG A 83 40.03 38.26 40.48
CA ARG A 83 38.92 39.22 40.52
C ARG A 83 37.85 38.87 39.50
N SER A 84 38.26 38.49 38.30
CA SER A 84 37.34 38.06 37.25
C SER A 84 36.62 36.77 37.63
N TYR A 85 37.30 35.80 38.26
CA TYR A 85 36.64 34.60 38.79
C TYR A 85 35.59 34.93 39.85
N VAL A 86 35.89 35.83 40.80
CA VAL A 86 34.90 36.26 41.80
C VAL A 86 33.69 36.93 41.15
N SER A 87 33.90 37.73 40.09
CA SER A 87 32.79 38.32 39.32
C SER A 87 31.96 37.26 38.61
N GLU A 88 32.60 36.31 37.95
CA GLU A 88 31.93 35.22 37.24
C GLU A 88 31.14 34.31 38.20
N LEU A 89 31.67 34.04 39.39
CA LEU A 89 30.99 33.24 40.42
C LEU A 89 29.79 33.95 41.05
N LEU A 90 29.79 35.29 41.09
CA LEU A 90 28.59 36.05 41.47
C LEU A 90 27.46 35.81 40.47
N ASP A 91 27.77 35.78 39.17
CA ASP A 91 26.79 35.49 38.12
C ASP A 91 26.31 34.03 38.19
N VAL A 92 27.22 33.07 38.36
CA VAL A 92 26.88 31.65 38.55
C VAL A 92 25.96 31.45 39.76
N ARG A 93 26.25 32.10 40.89
CA ARG A 93 25.39 32.05 42.07
C ARG A 93 24.02 32.64 41.79
N ASN A 94 23.95 33.79 41.13
CA ASN A 94 22.68 34.44 40.79
C ASN A 94 21.83 33.50 39.92
N LYS A 95 22.41 32.88 38.88
CA LYS A 95 21.75 31.86 38.05
C LYS A 95 21.23 30.68 38.87
N LEU A 96 22.04 30.13 39.78
CA LEU A 96 21.62 29.06 40.68
C LEU A 96 20.41 29.44 41.55
N SER A 97 20.42 30.66 42.10
CA SER A 97 19.34 31.17 42.96
C SER A 97 18.03 31.45 42.21
N HIS A 98 18.10 31.70 40.91
CA HIS A 98 16.94 31.86 40.04
C HIS A 98 16.44 30.55 39.40
N ASN A 99 16.95 29.40 39.86
CA ASN A 99 16.59 28.08 39.31
C ASN A 99 16.89 27.93 37.81
N GLU A 100 17.89 28.65 37.30
CA GLU A 100 18.31 28.52 35.89
C GLU A 100 19.05 27.19 35.65
N ASN A 101 18.96 26.70 34.41
CA ASN A 101 19.63 25.48 33.97
C ASN A 101 21.09 25.75 33.59
N PHE A 102 21.96 24.75 33.77
CA PHE A 102 23.36 24.79 33.36
C PHE A 102 23.60 23.75 32.26
N THR A 103 24.14 24.18 31.11
CA THR A 103 24.67 23.24 30.12
C THR A 103 25.91 22.52 30.67
N TYR A 104 26.37 21.45 30.01
CA TYR A 104 27.62 20.80 30.40
C TYR A 104 28.83 21.76 30.36
N ASP A 105 28.85 22.68 29.40
CA ASP A 105 29.92 23.68 29.26
C ASP A 105 29.82 24.77 30.33
N ASP A 106 28.61 25.26 30.64
CA ASP A 106 28.42 26.23 31.71
C ASP A 106 28.78 25.64 33.08
N ALA A 107 28.41 24.38 33.32
CA ALA A 107 28.69 23.70 34.57
C ALA A 107 30.18 23.37 34.72
N GLU A 108 30.86 22.95 33.65
CA GLU A 108 32.32 22.77 33.64
C GLU A 108 33.04 24.08 33.92
N ARG A 109 32.63 25.16 33.24
CA ARG A 109 33.22 26.49 33.39
C ARG A 109 33.02 27.03 34.81
N ALA A 110 31.81 26.91 35.34
CA ALA A 110 31.49 27.31 36.71
C ALA A 110 32.39 26.59 37.73
N LEU A 111 32.51 25.26 37.61
CA LEU A 111 33.36 24.47 38.52
C LEU A 111 34.85 24.76 38.33
N ASP A 112 35.33 25.06 37.11
CA ASP A 112 36.73 25.47 36.90
C ASP A 112 37.04 26.83 37.54
N SER A 113 36.14 27.81 37.39
CA SER A 113 36.26 29.12 38.03
C SER A 113 36.25 29.00 39.57
N MET A 114 35.41 28.12 40.14
CA MET A 114 35.43 27.81 41.57
C MET A 114 36.77 27.19 41.99
N ARG A 115 37.23 26.15 41.28
CA ARG A 115 38.48 25.45 41.56
C ARG A 115 39.68 26.39 41.55
N ARG A 116 39.81 27.24 40.52
CA ARG A 116 40.92 28.20 40.38
C ARG A 116 40.94 29.22 41.50
N LEU A 117 39.76 29.70 41.93
CA LEU A 117 39.68 30.61 43.07
C LEU A 117 40.13 29.91 44.36
N MET A 118 39.75 28.64 44.58
CA MET A 118 40.18 27.86 45.74
C MET A 118 41.70 27.60 45.73
N GLU A 119 42.28 27.34 44.56
CA GLU A 119 43.74 27.20 44.40
C GLU A 119 44.46 28.51 44.73
N ALA A 120 43.94 29.65 44.27
CA ALA A 120 44.54 30.97 44.53
C ALA A 120 44.58 31.35 46.02
N ILE A 121 43.64 30.82 46.83
CA ILE A 121 43.63 31.02 48.28
C ILE A 121 44.30 29.88 49.06
N SER A 122 44.97 28.96 48.38
CA SER A 122 45.62 27.77 48.98
C SER A 122 44.65 26.79 49.67
N ALA A 123 43.39 26.73 49.25
CA ALA A 123 42.38 25.80 49.75
C ALA A 123 42.38 24.49 48.92
N GLY A 124 43.49 23.74 48.99
CA GLY A 124 43.74 22.57 48.14
C GLY A 124 42.71 21.45 48.23
N GLU A 125 42.23 21.12 49.44
CA GLU A 125 41.25 20.04 49.63
C GLU A 125 39.89 20.36 48.95
N VAL A 126 39.43 21.61 49.06
CA VAL A 126 38.18 22.05 48.43
C VAL A 126 38.36 22.16 46.91
N ALA A 127 39.51 22.66 46.45
CA ALA A 127 39.84 22.68 45.03
C ALA A 127 39.83 21.27 44.41
N GLU A 128 40.37 20.27 45.09
CA GLU A 128 40.34 18.87 44.63
C GLU A 128 38.93 18.28 44.57
N GLN A 129 38.07 18.59 45.55
CA GLN A 129 36.68 18.12 45.53
C GLN A 129 35.91 18.71 44.34
N ILE A 130 36.05 20.01 44.11
CA ILE A 130 35.44 20.71 42.97
C ILE A 130 36.03 20.19 41.64
N GLY A 131 37.34 19.92 41.61
CA GLY A 131 38.02 19.28 40.48
C GLY A 131 37.45 17.91 40.12
N ARG A 132 37.17 17.04 41.12
CA ARG A 132 36.53 15.74 40.90
C ARG A 132 35.12 15.87 40.30
N MET A 133 34.36 16.88 40.72
CA MET A 133 33.02 17.15 40.19
C MET A 133 33.10 17.63 38.73
N ARG A 134 34.04 18.52 38.42
CA ARG A 134 34.33 18.98 37.06
C ARG A 134 34.74 17.82 36.14
N ASP A 135 35.65 16.96 36.59
CA ASP A 135 36.10 15.80 35.84
C ASP A 135 34.96 14.81 35.59
N THR A 136 34.01 14.68 36.52
CA THR A 136 32.82 13.85 36.34
C THR A 136 31.88 14.42 35.28
N ILE A 137 31.69 15.74 35.24
CA ILE A 137 30.96 16.43 34.17
C ILE A 137 31.62 16.21 32.81
N LEU A 138 32.94 16.41 32.73
CA LEU A 138 33.70 16.19 31.50
C LEU A 138 33.62 14.73 31.03
N ARG A 139 33.79 13.77 31.95
CA ARG A 139 33.66 12.34 31.62
C ARG A 139 32.26 11.99 31.13
N THR A 140 31.22 12.56 31.74
CA THR A 140 29.84 12.32 31.31
C THR A 140 29.60 12.89 29.92
N LYS A 141 30.00 14.15 29.68
CA LYS A 141 29.96 14.80 28.36
C LYS A 141 30.71 13.98 27.30
N PHE A 142 31.95 13.59 27.59
CA PHE A 142 32.76 12.79 26.65
C PHE A 142 32.22 11.38 26.46
N THR A 143 31.62 10.76 27.47
CA THR A 143 31.00 9.43 27.34
C THR A 143 29.72 9.51 26.52
N GLU A 144 28.93 10.58 26.64
CA GLU A 144 27.77 10.82 25.79
C GLU A 144 28.17 11.15 24.36
N LEU A 145 29.17 12.00 24.16
CA LEU A 145 29.74 12.28 22.84
C LEU A 145 30.36 11.04 22.21
N ALA A 146 31.12 10.25 22.97
CA ALA A 146 31.72 9.00 22.51
C ALA A 146 30.66 7.92 22.28
N ARG A 147 29.61 7.81 23.09
CA ARG A 147 28.46 6.94 22.79
C ARG A 147 27.71 7.40 21.55
N ASN A 148 27.57 8.71 21.32
CA ASN A 148 26.99 9.24 20.09
C ASN A 148 27.90 8.95 18.89
N GLU A 149 29.22 9.04 19.05
CA GLU A 149 30.18 8.75 18.00
C GLU A 149 30.34 7.24 17.75
N GLU A 150 30.26 6.40 18.78
CA GLU A 150 30.23 4.94 18.68
C GLU A 150 28.93 4.44 18.07
N ARG A 151 27.76 5.00 18.46
CA ARG A 151 26.47 4.77 17.77
C ARG A 151 26.57 5.15 16.29
N ARG A 152 27.18 6.31 16.00
CA ARG A 152 27.44 6.79 14.63
C ARG A 152 28.39 5.89 13.83
N LYS A 153 29.33 5.18 14.49
CA LYS A 153 30.26 4.22 13.86
C LYS A 153 29.70 2.80 13.70
N THR A 154 28.71 2.41 14.50
CA THR A 154 28.15 1.03 14.50
C THR A 154 26.77 0.90 13.85
N GLN A 155 26.09 2.00 13.51
CA GLN A 155 24.74 1.94 12.94
C GLN A 155 24.75 1.71 11.42
N ARG A 156 23.99 0.68 11.00
CA ARG A 156 23.53 0.54 9.62
C ARG A 156 22.70 1.76 9.27
N LEU A 157 23.03 2.41 8.14
CA LEU A 157 22.19 3.43 7.53
C LEU A 157 20.76 2.88 7.40
N GLU A 158 19.76 3.64 7.86
CA GLU A 158 18.37 3.22 7.71
C GLU A 158 17.97 3.11 6.23
N ILE A 159 18.47 4.01 5.39
CA ILE A 159 18.25 4.00 3.95
C ILE A 159 19.58 4.14 3.22
N SER A 160 19.67 3.53 2.05
CA SER A 160 20.79 3.68 1.12
C SER A 160 20.36 4.55 -0.06
N VAL A 161 21.28 5.37 -0.55
CA VAL A 161 21.08 6.29 -1.67
C VAL A 161 22.35 6.25 -2.50
N GLU A 162 22.21 6.36 -3.82
CA GLU A 162 23.36 6.55 -4.69
C GLU A 162 23.07 7.67 -5.68
N THR A 163 23.69 8.81 -5.42
CA THR A 163 23.51 10.03 -6.20
C THR A 163 24.66 10.24 -7.18
N VAL A 164 24.52 11.24 -8.06
CA VAL A 164 25.59 11.65 -8.98
C VAL A 164 26.88 11.94 -8.20
N SER A 165 28.00 11.36 -8.68
CA SER A 165 29.33 11.59 -8.12
C SER A 165 29.63 13.09 -7.97
N GLY A 166 30.01 13.51 -6.77
CA GLY A 166 30.36 14.90 -6.44
C GLY A 166 29.22 15.73 -5.82
N LEU A 167 28.02 15.15 -5.63
CA LEU A 167 27.01 15.74 -4.75
C LEU A 167 27.28 15.35 -3.30
N LEU A 168 27.21 16.33 -2.39
CA LEU A 168 27.35 16.09 -0.96
C LEU A 168 25.98 15.83 -0.32
N PRO A 169 25.89 14.93 0.68
CA PRO A 169 24.71 14.81 1.52
C PRO A 169 24.37 16.16 2.16
N TRP A 170 23.08 16.45 2.38
CA TRP A 170 22.66 17.76 2.91
C TRP A 170 23.34 18.11 4.23
N ARG A 171 23.62 17.10 5.07
CA ARG A 171 24.28 17.26 6.39
C ARG A 171 25.69 17.85 6.31
N GLU A 172 26.37 17.69 5.17
CA GLU A 172 27.71 18.20 4.94
C GLU A 172 27.72 19.62 4.36
N VAL A 173 26.52 20.13 4.04
CA VAL A 173 26.29 21.45 3.43
C VAL A 173 25.65 22.40 4.45
N VAL A 174 24.68 21.93 5.24
CA VAL A 174 23.95 22.75 6.22
C VAL A 174 23.77 22.02 7.54
N GLU A 175 24.03 22.73 8.64
CA GLU A 175 23.95 22.21 10.00
C GLU A 175 22.61 22.60 10.64
N PRO A 176 21.90 21.68 11.31
CA PRO A 176 20.77 22.03 12.16
C PRO A 176 21.23 22.91 13.34
N HIS A 177 20.30 23.67 13.93
CA HIS A 177 20.59 24.35 15.21
C HIS A 177 20.87 23.33 16.32
N GLN A 178 21.58 23.75 17.38
CA GLN A 178 22.12 22.83 18.40
C GLN A 178 21.01 22.08 19.17
N ASP A 179 19.90 22.74 19.46
CA ASP A 179 18.69 22.18 20.06
C ASP A 179 18.05 21.07 19.21
N VAL A 180 17.99 21.27 17.89
CA VAL A 180 17.52 20.25 16.92
C VAL A 180 18.55 19.14 16.77
N ALA A 181 19.84 19.48 16.65
CA ALA A 181 20.92 18.53 16.48
C ALA A 181 21.05 17.59 17.69
N THR A 182 20.91 18.10 18.92
CA THR A 182 21.02 17.30 20.16
C THR A 182 19.73 16.57 20.54
N GLY A 183 18.58 17.00 19.99
CA GLY A 183 17.28 16.42 20.30
C GLY A 183 16.76 16.84 21.68
N GLU A 184 17.33 17.89 22.27
CA GLU A 184 16.91 18.54 23.52
C GLU A 184 15.78 19.57 23.32
N PHE A 185 15.33 19.76 22.08
CA PHE A 185 14.29 20.74 21.75
C PHE A 185 13.03 20.55 22.60
N GLN A 186 12.49 21.64 23.16
CA GLN A 186 11.28 21.59 23.97
C GLN A 186 10.08 22.18 23.22
N GLN A 187 8.90 21.55 23.35
CA GLN A 187 7.67 22.01 22.69
C GLN A 187 7.26 23.44 23.07
N ALA A 188 7.70 23.93 24.23
CA ALA A 188 7.46 25.28 24.72
C ALA A 188 8.32 26.35 24.01
N GLU A 189 9.46 25.96 23.42
CA GLU A 189 10.41 26.86 22.78
C GLU A 189 9.95 27.36 21.41
N PHE A 190 8.89 26.80 20.80
CA PHE A 190 8.32 27.34 19.55
C PHE A 190 7.11 28.26 19.76
N ALA A 191 6.66 28.41 21.01
CA ALA A 191 5.57 29.33 21.33
C ALA A 191 6.16 30.68 21.72
N ALA A 192 6.06 31.65 20.81
CA ALA A 192 6.32 33.05 21.14
C ALA A 192 5.36 33.47 22.27
N ASP A 193 5.91 34.08 23.32
CA ASP A 193 5.15 34.58 24.47
C ASP A 193 5.56 36.03 24.74
N LEU A 194 4.70 36.96 24.35
CA LEU A 194 4.96 38.39 24.46
C LEU A 194 5.07 38.84 25.93
N ALA A 195 4.33 38.21 26.85
CA ALA A 195 4.40 38.53 28.28
C ALA A 195 5.75 38.11 28.89
N LYS A 196 6.26 36.94 28.51
CA LYS A 196 7.60 36.49 28.95
C LYS A 196 8.72 37.35 28.39
N VAL A 197 8.61 37.81 27.13
CA VAL A 197 9.61 38.72 26.55
C VAL A 197 9.55 40.08 27.26
N HIS A 198 8.36 40.62 27.47
CA HIS A 198 8.18 41.90 28.17
C HIS A 198 8.69 41.86 29.62
N SER A 199 8.49 40.75 30.33
CA SER A 199 9.01 40.54 31.70
C SER A 199 10.48 40.12 31.78
N GLY A 200 11.14 39.86 30.64
CA GLY A 200 12.54 39.43 30.58
C GLY A 200 12.81 37.96 30.89
N SER A 201 11.75 37.15 31.07
CA SER A 201 11.81 35.72 31.41
C SER A 201 11.77 34.76 30.21
N ALA A 202 11.63 35.28 28.99
CA ALA A 202 11.64 34.48 27.77
C ALA A 202 13.04 33.91 27.42
N PRO A 203 13.10 32.79 26.66
CA PRO A 203 14.35 32.26 26.13
C PRO A 203 15.13 33.30 25.31
N PRO A 204 16.48 33.22 25.27
CA PRO A 204 17.32 34.19 24.56
C PRO A 204 16.92 34.44 23.11
N GLU A 205 16.50 33.41 22.39
CA GLU A 205 16.07 33.51 20.98
C GLU A 205 14.82 34.36 20.73
N TYR A 206 13.99 34.61 21.75
CA TYR A 206 12.88 35.56 21.68
C TYR A 206 13.15 36.85 22.44
N ARG A 207 14.02 36.82 23.46
CA ARG A 207 14.32 37.97 24.32
C ARG A 207 15.38 38.89 23.71
N ASP A 208 16.41 38.33 23.08
CA ASP A 208 17.48 39.07 22.43
C ASP A 208 17.06 39.49 21.02
N PRO A 209 16.96 40.80 20.72
CA PRO A 209 16.57 41.30 19.41
C PRO A 209 17.41 40.76 18.26
N ARG A 210 18.74 40.62 18.45
CA ARG A 210 19.66 40.16 17.39
C ARG A 210 19.41 38.69 17.06
N GLN A 211 19.28 37.86 18.09
CA GLN A 211 18.98 36.44 17.91
C GLN A 211 17.59 36.24 17.29
N PHE A 212 16.60 37.01 17.75
CA PHE A 212 15.24 36.96 17.21
C PHE A 212 15.23 37.27 15.70
N PHE A 213 15.80 38.40 15.27
CA PHE A 213 15.78 38.77 13.85
C PHE A 213 16.64 37.84 12.98
N SER A 214 17.76 37.31 13.50
CA SER A 214 18.58 36.32 12.77
C SER A 214 17.83 35.04 12.42
N ARG A 215 16.89 34.61 13.27
CA ARG A 215 16.05 33.42 13.07
C ARG A 215 14.69 33.73 12.45
N THR A 216 14.38 35.00 12.25
CA THR A 216 13.10 35.44 11.68
C THR A 216 13.24 35.60 10.18
N TYR A 217 12.29 35.06 9.43
CA TYR A 217 12.14 35.37 8.01
C TYR A 217 11.14 36.52 7.87
N LEU A 218 11.57 37.62 7.24
CA LEU A 218 10.73 38.78 7.01
C LEU A 218 9.80 38.51 5.81
N THR A 219 8.61 38.00 6.11
CA THR A 219 7.56 37.78 5.11
C THR A 219 7.07 39.11 4.54
N GLU A 220 6.38 39.09 3.40
CA GLU A 220 5.78 40.28 2.80
C GLU A 220 4.84 40.97 3.82
N GLY A 221 3.99 40.20 4.50
CA GLY A 221 3.08 40.70 5.52
C GLY A 221 3.78 41.28 6.76
N LEU A 222 4.84 40.65 7.25
CA LEU A 222 5.63 41.18 8.37
C LEU A 222 6.42 42.42 7.95
N SER A 223 6.97 42.43 6.74
CA SER A 223 7.72 43.56 6.19
C SER A 223 6.80 44.78 6.04
N ALA A 224 5.60 44.60 5.48
CA ALA A 224 4.59 45.64 5.37
C ALA A 224 4.19 46.20 6.76
N LEU A 225 4.04 45.32 7.76
CA LEU A 225 3.75 45.72 9.14
C LEU A 225 4.87 46.56 9.74
N LEU A 226 6.12 46.12 9.63
CA LEU A 226 7.29 46.83 10.16
C LEU A 226 7.49 48.19 9.47
N VAL A 227 7.34 48.25 8.14
CA VAL A 227 7.41 49.49 7.36
C VAL A 227 6.28 50.46 7.75
N GLY A 228 5.04 49.97 7.88
CA GLY A 228 3.90 50.77 8.32
C GLY A 228 4.10 51.32 9.73
N ALA A 229 4.60 50.48 10.64
CA ALA A 229 4.89 50.88 12.02
C ALA A 229 6.02 51.91 12.11
N ALA A 230 7.11 51.73 11.34
CA ALA A 230 8.21 52.70 11.28
C ALA A 230 7.69 54.07 10.83
N LYS A 231 6.89 54.13 9.75
CA LYS A 231 6.28 55.39 9.27
C LYS A 231 5.37 56.05 10.31
N ARG A 232 4.60 55.25 11.06
CA ARG A 232 3.65 55.76 12.06
C ARG A 232 4.40 56.33 13.25
N LEU A 233 5.38 55.60 13.76
CA LEU A 233 6.19 55.98 14.93
C LEU A 233 7.09 57.18 14.62
N SER A 234 7.56 57.34 13.38
CA SER A 234 8.29 58.54 12.92
C SER A 234 7.38 59.77 12.69
N GLY A 235 6.08 59.69 13.00
CA GLY A 235 5.14 60.80 12.90
C GLY A 235 4.79 61.21 11.47
N THR A 236 5.08 60.37 10.48
CA THR A 236 4.98 60.73 9.05
C THR A 236 3.63 60.30 8.45
N SER A 237 3.42 58.99 8.31
CA SER A 237 2.22 58.38 7.71
C SER A 237 2.03 56.97 8.27
N GLY A 238 0.96 56.26 7.92
CA GLY A 238 0.76 54.88 8.37
C GLY A 238 -0.42 54.73 9.32
N ASP A 239 -0.89 53.49 9.41
CA ASP A 239 -2.15 53.17 10.06
C ASP A 239 -2.04 53.31 11.58
N PRO A 240 -3.04 53.94 12.24
CA PRO A 240 -3.03 54.12 13.69
C PRO A 240 -3.31 52.81 14.44
N VAL A 241 -4.13 51.94 13.85
CA VAL A 241 -4.61 50.70 14.46
C VAL A 241 -4.41 49.57 13.45
N VAL A 242 -3.71 48.51 13.88
CA VAL A 242 -3.50 47.31 13.07
C VAL A 242 -4.07 46.10 13.79
N GLU A 243 -4.98 45.39 13.14
CA GLU A 243 -5.48 44.11 13.61
C GLU A 243 -4.65 42.97 13.02
N LEU A 244 -4.08 42.14 13.89
CA LEU A 244 -3.43 40.90 13.48
C LEU A 244 -4.46 39.77 13.48
N GLN A 245 -4.89 39.38 12.28
CA GLN A 245 -5.67 38.17 12.04
C GLN A 245 -4.75 37.08 11.47
N THR A 246 -4.83 35.87 11.99
CA THR A 246 -4.12 34.72 11.40
C THR A 246 -5.08 33.62 11.02
N ASN A 247 -5.13 33.28 9.73
CA ASN A 247 -5.74 32.04 9.24
C ASN A 247 -4.88 30.80 9.56
N PHE A 248 -3.62 31.01 9.93
CA PHE A 248 -2.61 29.98 10.15
C PHE A 248 -2.00 30.21 11.53
N GLY A 249 -2.21 29.28 12.46
CA GLY A 249 -1.67 29.39 13.82
C GLY A 249 -0.16 29.67 13.81
N GLY A 250 0.27 30.62 14.64
CA GLY A 250 1.70 30.88 14.93
C GLY A 250 2.33 32.15 14.35
N GLY A 251 1.57 33.21 14.03
CA GLY A 251 2.13 34.47 13.49
C GLY A 251 1.90 35.75 14.33
N LYS A 252 0.81 35.86 15.09
CA LYS A 252 0.39 37.13 15.75
C LYS A 252 1.39 37.62 16.79
N THR A 253 1.64 36.79 17.80
CA THR A 253 2.59 37.08 18.88
C THR A 253 4.00 37.27 18.33
N HIS A 254 4.39 36.53 17.29
CA HIS A 254 5.70 36.69 16.64
C HIS A 254 5.84 38.04 15.92
N SER A 255 4.83 38.47 15.17
CA SER A 255 4.78 39.81 14.56
C SER A 255 4.81 40.93 15.61
N MET A 256 4.09 40.75 16.72
CA MET A 256 4.15 41.69 17.85
C MET A 256 5.55 41.75 18.47
N LEU A 257 6.25 40.62 18.60
CA LEU A 257 7.63 40.59 19.08
C LEU A 257 8.59 41.32 18.14
N ALA A 258 8.41 41.18 16.82
CA ALA A 258 9.22 41.92 15.85
C ALA A 258 9.04 43.44 16.02
N LEU A 259 7.80 43.91 16.22
CA LEU A 259 7.50 45.31 16.53
C LEU A 259 8.07 45.74 17.89
N TYR A 260 7.93 44.90 18.91
CA TYR A 260 8.44 45.16 20.26
C TYR A 260 9.96 45.36 20.25
N HIS A 261 10.68 44.52 19.49
CA HIS A 261 12.14 44.59 19.34
C HIS A 261 12.59 45.75 18.45
N MET A 262 11.88 46.04 17.36
CA MET A 262 12.13 47.22 16.52
C MET A 262 11.98 48.53 17.30
N ALA A 263 10.99 48.62 18.19
CA ALA A 263 10.79 49.77 19.07
C ALA A 263 11.66 49.71 20.35
N GLY A 264 12.56 48.72 20.45
CA GLY A 264 13.44 48.54 21.60
C GLY A 264 14.70 49.40 21.54
N PRO A 265 15.58 49.28 22.55
CA PRO A 265 16.81 50.08 22.64
C PRO A 265 17.93 49.59 21.70
N THR A 266 17.75 48.47 21.00
CA THR A 266 18.78 47.95 20.08
C THR A 266 18.68 48.68 18.75
N PRO A 267 19.79 49.25 18.22
CA PRO A 267 19.76 49.93 16.93
C PRO A 267 19.23 49.01 15.82
N THR A 268 18.34 49.51 14.98
CA THR A 268 17.75 48.72 13.89
C THR A 268 18.78 48.21 12.87
N GLN A 269 19.94 48.89 12.78
CA GLN A 269 21.09 48.50 11.96
C GLN A 269 21.75 47.19 12.42
N ASP A 270 21.59 46.84 13.70
CA ASP A 270 22.10 45.58 14.26
C ASP A 270 21.10 44.41 14.09
N LEU A 271 19.91 44.68 13.55
CA LEU A 271 18.82 43.72 13.42
C LEU A 271 18.77 43.19 11.98
N SER A 272 19.36 42.01 11.78
CA SER A 272 19.50 41.35 10.48
C SER A 272 18.20 41.35 9.67
N GLY A 273 18.25 41.93 8.46
CA GLY A 273 17.14 42.00 7.51
C GLY A 273 16.24 43.21 7.71
N LEU A 274 16.08 43.70 8.95
CA LEU A 274 15.33 44.92 9.23
C LEU A 274 16.09 46.16 8.77
N ASP A 275 17.42 46.15 8.92
CA ASP A 275 18.34 47.14 8.39
C ASP A 275 18.11 47.38 6.89
N GLN A 276 18.16 46.31 6.10
CA GLN A 276 17.96 46.35 4.64
C GLN A 276 16.54 46.79 4.27
N LEU A 277 15.53 46.28 4.99
CA LEU A 277 14.13 46.62 4.75
C LEU A 277 13.87 48.13 4.95
N LEU A 278 14.38 48.71 6.04
CA LEU A 278 14.21 50.13 6.33
C LEU A 278 15.01 51.01 5.36
N GLU A 279 16.25 50.62 5.02
CA GLU A 279 17.09 51.33 4.08
C GLU A 279 16.46 51.40 2.68
N GLN A 280 15.92 50.29 2.17
CA GLN A 280 15.22 50.24 0.88
C GLN A 280 14.03 51.21 0.79
N HIS A 281 13.39 51.48 1.93
CA HIS A 281 12.28 52.43 2.03
C HIS A 281 12.69 53.84 2.48
N GLY A 282 13.97 54.08 2.74
CA GLY A 282 14.48 55.36 3.26
C GLY A 282 13.89 55.74 4.61
N LEU A 283 13.61 54.75 5.47
CA LEU A 283 12.97 54.93 6.77
C LEU A 283 13.97 54.76 7.93
N SER A 284 13.70 55.46 9.03
CA SER A 284 14.40 55.29 10.31
C SER A 284 13.38 55.18 11.43
N VAL A 285 13.68 54.38 12.45
CA VAL A 285 12.84 54.26 13.66
C VAL A 285 13.39 55.25 14.70
N PRO A 286 12.54 56.09 15.33
CA PRO A 286 12.98 57.02 16.35
C PRO A 286 13.40 56.30 17.64
N ASP A 287 14.37 56.86 18.36
CA ASP A 287 14.77 56.39 19.67
C ASP A 287 13.73 56.75 20.75
N GLY A 288 13.74 56.02 21.87
CA GLY A 288 12.94 56.36 23.05
C GLY A 288 11.43 56.12 22.91
N ILE A 289 11.02 55.17 22.06
CA ILE A 289 9.61 54.79 21.91
C ILE A 289 9.10 54.17 23.23
N ASN A 290 8.01 54.72 23.77
CA ASN A 290 7.35 54.16 24.94
C ASN A 290 6.49 52.96 24.52
N ARG A 291 6.70 51.81 25.16
CA ARG A 291 6.07 50.54 24.79
C ARG A 291 5.14 50.07 25.90
N ALA A 292 3.89 49.79 25.55
CA ALA A 292 2.95 49.12 26.43
C ALA A 292 2.53 47.76 25.84
N VAL A 293 2.51 46.74 26.68
CA VAL A 293 2.19 45.36 26.36
C VAL A 293 1.12 44.87 27.31
N LEU A 294 -0.05 44.52 26.76
CA LEU A 294 -1.17 43.95 27.50
C LEU A 294 -1.44 42.54 26.94
N VAL A 295 -1.34 41.51 27.77
CA VAL A 295 -1.59 40.13 27.34
C VAL A 295 -2.77 39.57 28.11
N GLY A 296 -3.83 39.20 27.40
CA GLY A 296 -5.11 38.84 28.02
C GLY A 296 -5.10 37.55 28.84
N THR A 297 -4.02 36.77 28.75
CA THR A 297 -3.78 35.54 29.52
C THR A 297 -2.77 35.72 30.65
N SER A 298 -2.02 36.83 30.71
CA SER A 298 -1.00 37.03 31.75
C SER A 298 -1.57 37.54 33.06
N ARG A 299 -2.72 38.23 33.02
CA ARG A 299 -3.37 38.85 34.17
C ARG A 299 -4.86 38.51 34.20
N GLY A 300 -5.36 38.13 35.36
CA GLY A 300 -6.78 37.91 35.62
C GLY A 300 -7.51 39.22 35.98
N PRO A 301 -8.84 39.30 35.75
CA PRO A 301 -9.62 40.51 36.01
C PRO A 301 -9.78 40.87 37.50
N GLN A 302 -9.35 39.99 38.41
CA GLN A 302 -9.31 40.26 39.86
C GLN A 302 -7.94 40.77 40.33
N ASP A 303 -6.90 40.64 39.51
CA ASP A 303 -5.54 40.94 39.93
C ASP A 303 -5.36 42.45 40.13
N VAL A 304 -4.73 42.84 41.24
CA VAL A 304 -4.38 44.24 41.53
C VAL A 304 -2.86 44.33 41.60
N MET A 305 -2.26 45.08 40.68
CA MET A 305 -0.81 45.29 40.69
C MET A 305 -0.46 46.35 41.72
N HIS A 306 0.52 46.03 42.57
CA HIS A 306 1.09 46.94 43.54
C HIS A 306 2.36 47.54 42.93
N ALA A 307 2.24 48.77 42.47
CA ALA A 307 3.35 49.53 41.89
C ALA A 307 4.10 50.32 42.96
N ASP A 308 5.29 50.81 42.60
CA ASP A 308 6.14 51.61 43.48
C ASP A 308 5.40 52.82 44.08
N GLY A 309 5.63 53.06 45.37
CA GLY A 309 4.91 54.09 46.13
C GLY A 309 3.51 53.66 46.61
N GLY A 310 3.18 52.36 46.57
CA GLY A 310 1.94 51.82 47.15
C GLY A 310 0.69 52.02 46.27
N ARG A 311 0.87 52.45 45.01
CA ARG A 311 -0.23 52.62 44.05
C ARG A 311 -0.80 51.24 43.67
N LYS A 312 -2.13 51.17 43.59
CA LYS A 312 -2.89 49.98 43.18
C LYS A 312 -3.42 50.19 41.77
N ILE A 313 -2.97 49.39 40.82
CA ILE A 313 -3.43 49.39 39.44
C ILE A 313 -4.40 48.22 39.27
N ARG A 314 -5.65 48.49 38.92
CA ARG A 314 -6.75 47.51 38.87
C ARG A 314 -7.19 47.15 37.45
N THR A 315 -7.02 48.06 36.50
CA THR A 315 -7.62 47.95 35.17
C THR A 315 -6.56 47.86 34.08
N THR A 316 -6.98 47.46 32.87
CA THR A 316 -6.12 47.40 31.69
C THR A 316 -5.70 48.80 31.22
N TRP A 317 -6.57 49.81 31.36
CA TRP A 317 -6.21 51.19 31.08
C TRP A 317 -5.27 51.79 32.12
N GLY A 318 -5.43 51.41 33.40
CA GLY A 318 -4.51 51.72 34.49
C GLY A 318 -3.09 51.24 34.17
N GLU A 319 -3.00 49.96 33.77
CA GLU A 319 -1.75 49.32 33.38
C GLU A 319 -1.14 49.95 32.13
N LEU A 320 -1.95 50.26 31.11
CA LEU A 320 -1.50 50.95 29.90
C LEU A 320 -0.81 52.28 30.23
N ALA A 321 -1.43 53.14 31.04
CA ALA A 321 -0.83 54.42 31.38
C ALA A 321 0.44 54.24 32.21
N TRP A 322 0.43 53.32 33.18
CA TRP A 322 1.61 53.01 33.98
C TRP A 322 2.80 52.56 33.12
N GLN A 323 2.58 51.69 32.14
CA GLN A 323 3.65 51.22 31.26
C GLN A 323 4.20 52.33 30.33
N LEU A 324 3.35 53.27 29.88
CA LEU A 324 3.78 54.34 28.97
C LEU A 324 4.51 55.51 29.66
N GLY A 325 4.09 55.90 30.86
CA GLY A 325 4.63 57.09 31.53
C GLY A 325 4.72 57.00 33.04
N GLY A 326 4.70 55.78 33.59
CA GLY A 326 4.87 55.52 35.02
C GLY A 326 3.81 56.20 35.88
N SER A 327 4.25 56.76 37.01
CA SER A 327 3.36 57.39 37.98
C SER A 327 2.61 58.60 37.42
N GLU A 328 3.27 59.44 36.61
CA GLU A 328 2.64 60.65 36.09
C GLU A 328 1.49 60.35 35.13
N ALA A 329 1.65 59.34 34.26
CA ALA A 329 0.60 58.90 33.37
C ALA A 329 -0.56 58.21 34.13
N PHE A 330 -0.23 57.38 35.12
CA PHE A 330 -1.24 56.73 35.94
C PHE A 330 -2.06 57.74 36.75
N ASP A 331 -1.43 58.75 37.33
CA ASP A 331 -2.11 59.77 38.14
C ASP A 331 -3.19 60.52 37.32
N MET A 332 -3.03 60.63 35.98
CA MET A 332 -4.06 61.20 35.09
C MET A 332 -5.35 60.37 35.00
N ILE A 333 -5.27 59.06 35.25
CA ILE A 333 -6.40 58.11 35.14
C ILE A 333 -6.69 57.37 36.44
N ALA A 334 -6.10 57.78 37.56
CA ALA A 334 -6.19 57.07 38.83
C ALA A 334 -7.63 56.91 39.33
N GLU A 335 -8.49 57.92 39.09
CA GLU A 335 -9.91 57.86 39.43
C GLU A 335 -10.67 56.86 38.54
N ASN A 336 -10.38 56.83 37.25
CA ASN A 336 -10.93 55.84 36.30
C ASN A 336 -10.52 54.41 36.67
N ASP A 337 -9.26 54.19 37.04
CA ASP A 337 -8.77 52.89 37.52
C ASP A 337 -9.45 52.46 38.83
N ALA A 338 -9.51 53.36 39.82
CA ALA A 338 -10.10 53.06 41.12
C ALA A 338 -11.58 52.69 41.05
N ASN A 339 -12.33 53.33 40.15
CA ASN A 339 -13.76 53.12 39.98
C ASN A 339 -14.12 52.02 38.97
N GLY A 340 -13.15 51.48 38.22
CA GLY A 340 -13.43 50.51 37.16
C GLY A 340 -14.25 51.09 35.99
N ILE A 341 -14.16 52.39 35.76
CA ILE A 341 -14.88 53.12 34.69
C ILE A 341 -13.88 53.56 33.62
N ALA A 342 -14.11 53.17 32.37
CA ALA A 342 -13.22 53.48 31.26
C ALA A 342 -13.00 55.00 31.07
N PRO A 343 -11.75 55.43 30.81
CA PRO A 343 -11.45 56.83 30.49
C PRO A 343 -11.95 57.18 29.08
N GLY A 344 -12.35 58.43 28.88
CA GLY A 344 -12.73 58.94 27.55
C GLY A 344 -11.53 59.17 26.63
N SER A 345 -11.78 59.22 25.31
CA SER A 345 -10.74 59.33 24.28
C SER A 345 -9.85 60.58 24.42
N HIS A 346 -10.39 61.72 24.84
CA HIS A 346 -9.60 62.95 25.03
C HIS A 346 -8.52 62.82 26.13
N LEU A 347 -8.81 62.08 27.20
CA LEU A 347 -7.84 61.85 28.28
C LEU A 347 -6.72 60.92 27.82
N LEU A 348 -7.07 59.85 27.09
CA LEU A 348 -6.09 58.95 26.47
C LEU A 348 -5.23 59.69 25.44
N GLU A 349 -5.81 60.57 24.62
CA GLU A 349 -5.09 61.41 23.66
C GLU A 349 -4.08 62.34 24.36
N ALA A 350 -4.44 62.92 25.50
CA ALA A 350 -3.52 63.73 26.29
C ALA A 350 -2.31 62.93 26.80
N ILE A 351 -2.53 61.68 27.24
CA ILE A 351 -1.44 60.76 27.62
C ILE A 351 -0.56 60.46 26.41
N PHE A 352 -1.14 60.05 25.29
CA PHE A 352 -0.38 59.70 24.09
C PHE A 352 0.41 60.87 23.52
N LYS A 353 -0.13 62.09 23.52
CA LYS A 353 0.63 63.29 23.13
C LYS A 353 1.81 63.57 24.05
N LYS A 354 1.66 63.36 25.36
CA LYS A 354 2.71 63.61 26.34
C LYS A 354 3.87 62.60 26.24
N TYR A 355 3.57 61.33 25.93
CA TYR A 355 4.54 60.24 25.90
C TYR A 355 4.82 59.70 24.48
N SER A 356 4.47 60.44 23.43
CA SER A 356 4.76 60.07 22.04
C SER A 356 6.27 60.06 21.77
N PRO A 357 6.81 59.12 20.96
CA PRO A 357 6.10 58.04 20.24
C PRO A 357 5.71 56.87 21.15
N CYS A 358 4.56 56.25 20.86
CA CYS A 358 3.99 55.15 21.65
C CYS A 358 3.70 53.91 20.77
N LEU A 359 4.14 52.74 21.23
CA LEU A 359 3.74 51.44 20.69
C LEU A 359 2.91 50.68 21.71
N ILE A 360 1.66 50.37 21.38
CA ILE A 360 0.73 49.62 22.23
C ILE A 360 0.46 48.26 21.58
N LEU A 361 0.81 47.18 22.27
CA LEU A 361 0.61 45.80 21.83
C LEU A 361 -0.39 45.12 22.75
N ILE A 362 -1.48 44.58 22.19
CA ILE A 362 -2.50 43.87 22.95
C ILE A 362 -2.66 42.45 22.40
N ASP A 363 -2.13 41.46 23.10
CA ASP A 363 -2.23 40.05 22.72
C ASP A 363 -3.39 39.35 23.43
N GLU A 364 -4.13 38.49 22.74
CA GLU A 364 -5.23 37.67 23.27
C GLU A 364 -6.32 38.47 24.01
N TRP A 365 -6.72 39.63 23.47
CA TRP A 365 -7.68 40.52 24.13
C TRP A 365 -9.03 39.85 24.42
N VAL A 366 -9.51 39.00 23.50
CA VAL A 366 -10.75 38.23 23.67
C VAL A 366 -10.67 37.29 24.89
N ALA A 367 -9.50 36.71 25.16
CA ALA A 367 -9.31 35.80 26.29
C ALA A 367 -9.49 36.53 27.64
N TYR A 368 -9.12 37.81 27.71
CA TYR A 368 -9.37 38.65 28.88
C TYR A 368 -10.86 38.99 29.01
N LEU A 369 -11.48 39.53 27.95
CA LEU A 369 -12.88 39.98 27.99
C LEU A 369 -13.85 38.85 28.32
N ARG A 370 -13.57 37.63 27.85
CA ARG A 370 -14.37 36.45 28.19
C ARG A 370 -14.47 36.21 29.70
N GLN A 371 -13.42 36.53 30.46
CA GLN A 371 -13.40 36.32 31.92
C GLN A 371 -14.25 37.35 32.67
N VAL A 372 -14.55 38.49 32.07
CA VAL A 372 -15.36 39.58 32.65
C VAL A 372 -16.83 39.47 32.22
N TYR A 373 -17.14 38.64 31.22
CA TYR A 373 -18.47 38.49 30.67
C TYR A 373 -19.47 37.93 31.71
N LYS A 374 -20.56 38.66 31.96
CA LYS A 374 -21.58 38.35 32.98
C LYS A 374 -21.02 38.22 34.42
N VAL A 375 -19.89 38.89 34.72
CA VAL A 375 -19.32 38.94 36.08
C VAL A 375 -19.33 40.39 36.58
N GLU A 376 -19.92 40.61 37.75
CA GLU A 376 -20.04 41.93 38.37
C GLU A 376 -19.05 42.11 39.54
N GLY A 377 -18.79 43.37 39.93
CA GLY A 377 -17.97 43.70 41.10
C GLY A 377 -16.47 43.49 40.95
N LEU A 378 -15.97 43.29 39.72
CA LEU A 378 -14.55 43.10 39.46
C LEU A 378 -13.77 44.43 39.54
N PRO A 379 -12.56 44.46 40.13
CA PRO A 379 -11.69 45.63 40.12
C PRO A 379 -11.37 46.16 38.70
N SER A 380 -11.36 45.26 37.71
CA SER A 380 -11.09 45.58 36.30
C SER A 380 -12.21 46.33 35.57
N GLY A 381 -13.32 46.65 36.26
CA GLY A 381 -14.53 47.17 35.63
C GLY A 381 -15.37 46.08 34.96
N SER A 382 -16.56 46.49 34.49
CA SER A 382 -17.53 45.59 33.83
C SER A 382 -17.12 45.25 32.38
N PHE A 383 -17.82 44.29 31.79
CA PHE A 383 -17.65 43.94 30.37
C PHE A 383 -17.89 45.15 29.46
N ASP A 384 -18.97 45.90 29.70
CA ASP A 384 -19.28 47.11 28.93
C ASP A 384 -18.24 48.22 29.14
N ALA A 385 -17.72 48.40 30.36
CA ALA A 385 -16.65 49.37 30.60
C ALA A 385 -15.40 49.02 29.78
N ASN A 386 -15.01 47.74 29.73
CA ASN A 386 -13.88 47.30 28.91
C ASN A 386 -14.13 47.52 27.40
N LEU A 387 -15.36 47.31 26.90
CA LEU A 387 -15.72 47.63 25.51
C LEU A 387 -15.71 49.14 25.23
N SER A 388 -16.19 49.97 26.14
CA SER A 388 -16.08 51.44 26.04
C SER A 388 -14.63 51.91 26.04
N PHE A 389 -13.75 51.24 26.79
CA PHE A 389 -12.31 51.50 26.74
C PHE A 389 -11.73 51.18 25.36
N VAL A 390 -12.10 50.06 24.73
CA VAL A 390 -11.63 49.72 23.36
C VAL A 390 -11.99 50.83 22.38
N GLN A 391 -13.24 51.32 22.41
CA GLN A 391 -13.70 52.41 21.55
C GLN A 391 -12.89 53.68 21.80
N SER A 392 -12.80 54.10 23.07
CA SER A 392 -12.06 55.30 23.46
C SER A 392 -10.57 55.22 23.10
N LEU A 393 -9.96 54.03 23.25
CA LEU A 393 -8.57 53.78 22.90
C LEU A 393 -8.32 53.90 21.39
N THR A 394 -9.13 53.25 20.57
CA THR A 394 -8.98 53.29 19.10
C THR A 394 -9.19 54.72 18.55
N GLU A 395 -10.13 55.48 19.10
CA GLU A 395 -10.32 56.91 18.75
C GLU A 395 -9.13 57.78 19.16
N ALA A 396 -8.63 57.61 20.38
CA ALA A 396 -7.49 58.38 20.89
C ALA A 396 -6.19 58.10 20.10
N VAL A 397 -5.95 56.84 19.76
CA VAL A 397 -4.79 56.43 18.94
C VAL A 397 -4.88 57.02 17.53
N LYS A 398 -6.08 57.04 16.93
CA LYS A 398 -6.32 57.69 15.62
C LYS A 398 -5.98 59.18 15.66
N ALA A 399 -6.36 59.87 16.74
CA ALA A 399 -6.11 61.30 16.94
C ALA A 399 -4.67 61.66 17.36
N SER A 400 -3.82 60.66 17.66
CA SER A 400 -2.47 60.87 18.19
C SER A 400 -1.37 60.43 17.20
N PRO A 401 -0.78 61.35 16.41
CA PRO A 401 0.38 61.05 15.58
C PRO A 401 1.54 60.48 16.41
N GLY A 402 2.29 59.53 15.86
CA GLY A 402 3.36 58.84 16.60
C GLY A 402 2.89 57.74 17.54
N THR A 403 1.59 57.46 17.63
CA THR A 403 1.03 56.34 18.41
C THR A 403 0.52 55.24 17.50
N LEU A 404 0.92 54.00 17.77
CA LEU A 404 0.49 52.79 17.07
C LEU A 404 -0.13 51.79 18.04
N LEU A 405 -1.33 51.31 17.73
CA LEU A 405 -1.98 50.20 18.41
C LEU A 405 -1.97 48.96 17.52
N VAL A 406 -1.46 47.85 18.03
CA VAL A 406 -1.54 46.53 17.39
C VAL A 406 -2.22 45.55 18.32
N ALA A 407 -3.31 44.94 17.86
CA ALA A 407 -4.07 43.98 18.65
C ALA A 407 -4.22 42.64 17.92
N SER A 408 -4.18 41.53 18.66
CA SER A 408 -4.42 40.19 18.11
C SER A 408 -5.85 39.76 18.39
N LEU A 409 -6.58 39.41 17.33
CA LEU A 409 -7.94 38.87 17.44
C LEU A 409 -7.98 37.44 16.85
N PRO A 410 -8.78 36.53 17.44
CA PRO A 410 -9.09 35.24 16.84
C PRO A 410 -9.74 35.37 15.46
N ALA A 411 -9.33 34.55 14.50
CA ALA A 411 -9.85 34.64 13.14
C ALA A 411 -11.28 34.07 13.04
N SER A 412 -11.57 33.00 13.81
CA SER A 412 -12.83 32.27 13.77
C SER A 412 -13.50 32.17 15.14
N GLN A 413 -14.82 31.94 15.17
CA GLN A 413 -15.58 31.72 16.40
C GLN A 413 -15.21 30.41 17.12
N ILE A 414 -14.51 29.49 16.44
CA ILE A 414 -14.11 28.18 16.99
C ILE A 414 -13.02 28.37 18.06
N GLU A 415 -12.11 29.33 17.86
CA GLU A 415 -10.98 29.61 18.76
C GLU A 415 -11.39 30.32 20.06
N VAL A 416 -12.62 30.81 20.12
CA VAL A 416 -13.03 31.88 21.05
C VAL A 416 -13.63 31.35 22.35
N GLY A 417 -14.04 30.07 22.37
CA GLY A 417 -14.45 29.31 23.55
C GLY A 417 -15.61 29.91 24.37
N GLY A 418 -16.82 29.41 24.15
CA GLY A 418 -18.03 29.77 24.92
C GLY A 418 -18.73 31.06 24.47
N GLU A 419 -19.94 31.29 25.01
CA GLU A 419 -20.82 32.44 24.65
C GLU A 419 -20.14 33.80 24.87
N GLY A 420 -19.46 33.99 26.01
CA GLY A 420 -18.82 35.26 26.35
C GLY A 420 -17.66 35.64 25.44
N GLY A 421 -16.93 34.65 24.92
CA GLY A 421 -15.90 34.91 23.92
C GLY A 421 -16.53 35.36 22.60
N GLN A 422 -17.60 34.69 22.16
CA GLN A 422 -18.26 34.98 20.88
C GLN A 422 -18.79 36.41 20.85
N GLU A 423 -19.43 36.85 21.94
CA GLU A 423 -19.89 38.23 22.09
C GLU A 423 -18.71 39.22 22.10
N ALA A 424 -17.64 38.92 22.86
CA ALA A 424 -16.45 39.77 22.89
C ALA A 424 -15.81 39.95 21.50
N LEU A 425 -15.64 38.86 20.74
CA LEU A 425 -15.09 38.93 19.39
C LEU A 425 -15.99 39.75 18.45
N ALA A 426 -17.30 39.55 18.51
CA ALA A 426 -18.25 40.28 17.66
C ALA A 426 -18.17 41.81 17.90
N ARG A 427 -18.12 42.21 19.18
CA ARG A 427 -18.02 43.62 19.59
C ARG A 427 -16.67 44.24 19.25
N LEU A 428 -15.57 43.51 19.44
CA LEU A 428 -14.24 43.96 19.05
C LEU A 428 -14.15 44.15 17.53
N LYS A 429 -14.58 43.17 16.72
CA LYS A 429 -14.60 43.30 15.25
C LYS A 429 -15.40 44.52 14.77
N GLN A 430 -16.55 44.81 15.39
CA GLN A 430 -17.34 45.99 15.04
C GLN A 430 -16.59 47.32 15.32
N THR A 431 -15.72 47.33 16.33
CA THR A 431 -14.94 48.51 16.70
C THR A 431 -13.70 48.68 15.81
N PHE A 432 -12.97 47.59 15.54
CA PHE A 432 -11.77 47.59 14.69
C PHE A 432 -12.07 47.83 13.20
N SER A 433 -13.15 47.24 12.66
CA SER A 433 -13.54 47.37 11.24
C SER A 433 -13.77 48.81 10.73
N ARG A 434 -13.91 49.78 11.64
CA ARG A 434 -14.08 51.21 11.30
C ARG A 434 -12.76 51.96 11.06
N VAL A 435 -11.63 51.39 11.47
CA VAL A 435 -10.34 52.11 11.61
C VAL A 435 -9.15 51.32 11.05
N GLU A 436 -9.37 50.08 10.57
CA GLU A 436 -8.29 49.11 10.31
C GLU A 436 -7.67 49.16 8.91
N SER A 437 -6.42 48.70 8.84
CA SER A 437 -5.83 48.06 7.66
C SER A 437 -5.60 46.56 7.95
N SER A 438 -5.96 45.68 7.00
CA SER A 438 -5.83 44.24 7.22
C SER A 438 -4.38 43.78 7.05
N TRP A 439 -3.78 43.23 8.11
CA TRP A 439 -2.50 42.52 8.01
C TRP A 439 -2.66 41.21 7.23
N ARG A 440 -1.74 40.91 6.31
CA ARG A 440 -1.74 39.66 5.53
C ARG A 440 -0.88 38.58 6.22
N PRO A 441 -1.43 37.37 6.45
CA PRO A 441 -0.63 36.23 6.88
C PRO A 441 0.44 35.83 5.86
N ALA A 442 1.48 35.15 6.34
CA ALA A 442 2.49 34.54 5.48
C ALA A 442 1.86 33.54 4.50
N SER A 443 2.34 33.53 3.27
CA SER A 443 1.99 32.54 2.26
C SER A 443 2.61 31.17 2.57
N GLN A 444 2.10 30.12 1.93
CA GLN A 444 2.64 28.76 2.08
C GLN A 444 4.10 28.67 1.61
N GLU A 445 4.50 29.38 0.55
CA GLU A 445 5.90 29.37 0.10
C GLU A 445 6.85 30.06 1.07
N GLU A 446 6.41 31.14 1.70
CA GLU A 446 7.18 31.81 2.76
C GLU A 446 7.32 30.96 4.01
N SER A 447 6.37 30.05 4.24
CA SER A 447 6.43 29.11 5.36
C SER A 447 7.61 28.15 5.26
N TYR A 448 8.09 27.83 4.06
CA TYR A 448 9.29 27.00 3.88
C TYR A 448 10.52 27.69 4.46
N GLU A 449 10.72 28.97 4.16
CA GLU A 449 11.84 29.78 4.68
C GLU A 449 11.76 29.97 6.20
N ILE A 450 10.54 30.19 6.72
CA ILE A 450 10.31 30.29 8.18
C ILE A 450 10.77 29.00 8.87
N VAL A 451 10.34 27.85 8.37
CA VAL A 451 10.70 26.56 8.97
C VAL A 451 12.19 26.27 8.79
N ARG A 452 12.75 26.55 7.62
CA ARG A 452 14.18 26.34 7.32
C ARG A 452 15.08 27.15 8.25
N ARG A 453 14.82 28.45 8.45
CA ARG A 453 15.62 29.30 9.36
C ARG A 453 15.51 28.89 10.83
N ARG A 454 14.34 28.35 11.21
CA ARG A 454 14.10 27.85 12.57
C ARG A 454 14.79 26.53 12.87
N LEU A 455 14.98 25.67 11.88
CA LEU A 455 15.57 24.34 12.08
C LEU A 455 17.06 24.26 11.73
N PHE A 456 17.53 25.13 10.83
CA PHE A 456 18.90 25.11 10.32
C PHE A 456 19.63 26.45 10.51
N LYS A 457 20.95 26.35 10.70
CA LYS A 457 21.86 27.49 10.65
C LYS A 457 21.95 28.06 9.23
N GLU A 458 22.57 29.23 9.10
CA GLU A 458 22.94 29.74 7.78
C GLU A 458 23.98 28.84 7.11
N ILE A 459 23.86 28.71 5.79
CA ILE A 459 24.79 27.91 4.99
C ILE A 459 26.12 28.68 4.93
N PRO A 460 27.25 28.06 5.30
CA PRO A 460 28.56 28.69 5.17
C PRO A 460 28.84 29.16 3.74
N GLY A 461 29.50 30.30 3.59
CA GLY A 461 29.75 30.93 2.28
C GLY A 461 30.43 30.01 1.26
N ASP A 462 31.35 29.16 1.72
CA ASP A 462 32.06 28.17 0.92
C ASP A 462 31.17 26.99 0.49
N LYS A 463 30.01 26.77 1.12
CA LYS A 463 29.11 25.65 0.85
C LYS A 463 27.95 25.98 -0.12
N PHE A 464 27.73 27.25 -0.46
CA PHE A 464 26.65 27.65 -1.38
C PHE A 464 26.71 26.94 -2.74
N HIS A 465 27.91 26.76 -3.30
CA HIS A 465 28.07 26.10 -4.60
C HIS A 465 27.64 24.63 -4.59
N HIS A 466 27.74 23.92 -3.45
CA HIS A 466 27.25 22.54 -3.32
C HIS A 466 25.73 22.50 -3.34
N ARG A 467 25.06 23.40 -2.61
CA ARG A 467 23.60 23.59 -2.67
C ARG A 467 23.18 23.83 -4.12
N ASP A 468 23.78 24.83 -4.78
CA ASP A 468 23.37 25.23 -6.14
C ASP A 468 23.58 24.11 -7.17
N ASN A 469 24.64 23.31 -7.01
CA ASN A 469 24.86 22.12 -7.82
C ASN A 469 23.78 21.06 -7.58
N THR A 470 23.42 20.77 -6.32
CA THR A 470 22.30 19.86 -5.98
C THR A 470 21.00 20.31 -6.63
N LEU A 471 20.63 21.60 -6.49
CA LEU A 471 19.42 22.17 -7.09
C LEU A 471 19.44 22.09 -8.62
N LYS A 472 20.60 22.32 -9.24
CA LYS A 472 20.80 22.16 -10.68
C LYS A 472 20.60 20.71 -11.14
N GLN A 473 21.07 19.73 -10.38
CA GLN A 473 20.89 18.32 -10.72
C GLN A 473 19.44 17.86 -10.55
N PHE A 474 18.70 18.36 -9.54
CA PHE A 474 17.25 18.12 -9.44
C PHE A 474 16.49 18.74 -10.62
N ALA A 475 16.76 20.01 -10.95
CA ALA A 475 16.14 20.66 -12.11
C ALA A 475 16.49 19.98 -13.45
N LYS A 476 17.64 19.28 -13.52
CA LYS A 476 18.02 18.45 -14.66
C LYS A 476 17.22 17.14 -14.66
N LEU A 477 17.16 16.43 -13.53
CA LEU A 477 16.38 15.20 -13.35
C LEU A 477 14.92 15.37 -13.80
N TYR A 478 14.26 16.44 -13.35
CA TYR A 478 12.86 16.69 -13.68
C TYR A 478 12.63 17.03 -15.16
N ARG A 479 13.57 17.73 -15.80
CA ARG A 479 13.49 18.01 -17.25
C ARG A 479 13.75 16.78 -18.12
N GLU A 480 14.69 15.93 -17.73
CA GLU A 480 15.05 14.74 -18.51
C GLU A 480 14.03 13.61 -18.39
N ASN A 481 13.17 13.62 -17.37
CA ASN A 481 12.19 12.57 -17.08
C ASN A 481 10.78 13.16 -16.88
N SER A 482 10.36 14.11 -17.72
CA SER A 482 9.12 14.88 -17.54
C SER A 482 7.85 14.02 -17.45
N ASP A 483 7.86 12.82 -18.04
CA ASP A 483 6.73 11.90 -18.00
C ASP A 483 6.57 11.20 -16.64
N ASP A 484 7.66 11.08 -15.87
CA ASP A 484 7.71 10.37 -14.58
C ASP A 484 7.43 11.28 -13.36
N PHE A 485 7.33 12.59 -13.56
CA PHE A 485 7.13 13.59 -12.50
C PHE A 485 5.89 14.47 -12.75
N PRO A 486 5.32 15.12 -11.72
CA PRO A 486 4.15 15.99 -11.87
C PRO A 486 4.42 17.18 -12.79
N GLN A 487 3.39 17.66 -13.46
CA GLN A 487 3.48 18.85 -14.31
C GLN A 487 3.93 20.08 -13.49
N GLY A 488 4.77 20.93 -14.09
CA GLY A 488 5.32 22.13 -13.46
C GLY A 488 6.62 21.92 -12.66
N CYS A 489 7.01 20.69 -12.34
CA CYS A 489 8.26 20.44 -11.58
C CYS A 489 9.53 20.77 -12.38
N ALA A 490 9.44 20.74 -13.71
CA ALA A 490 10.54 21.07 -14.62
C ALA A 490 10.75 22.58 -14.81
N ASP A 491 9.82 23.40 -14.30
CA ASP A 491 9.79 24.84 -14.53
C ASP A 491 10.71 25.60 -13.56
N GLU A 492 11.10 26.81 -13.95
CA GLU A 492 11.98 27.67 -13.14
C GLU A 492 11.35 28.06 -11.79
N ASP A 493 10.03 28.17 -11.72
CA ASP A 493 9.33 28.47 -10.47
C ASP A 493 9.47 27.33 -9.45
N TYR A 494 9.46 26.07 -9.89
CA TYR A 494 9.72 24.94 -8.99
C TYR A 494 11.18 24.89 -8.55
N ARG A 495 12.13 25.26 -9.43
CA ARG A 495 13.55 25.44 -9.05
C ARG A 495 13.71 26.48 -7.94
N ARG A 496 12.99 27.60 -8.00
CA ARG A 496 12.97 28.61 -6.92
C ARG A 496 12.39 28.07 -5.62
N LYS A 497 11.36 27.21 -5.68
CA LYS A 497 10.84 26.51 -4.50
C LYS A 497 11.89 25.60 -3.87
N LEU A 498 12.62 24.83 -4.69
CA LEU A 498 13.72 23.98 -4.20
C LEU A 498 14.80 24.82 -3.49
N GLU A 499 15.14 25.99 -4.03
CA GLU A 499 16.13 26.90 -3.42
C GLU A 499 15.68 27.41 -2.04
N LYS A 500 14.43 27.88 -1.93
CA LYS A 500 13.84 28.38 -0.67
C LYS A 500 13.68 27.30 0.40
N ALA A 501 13.41 26.06 -0.01
CA ALA A 501 13.15 24.95 0.90
C ALA A 501 14.42 24.19 1.34
N TYR A 502 15.53 24.31 0.60
CA TYR A 502 16.76 23.55 0.86
C TYR A 502 17.24 23.71 2.32
N PRO A 503 17.53 22.60 3.05
CA PRO A 503 17.77 21.23 2.55
C PRO A 503 16.54 20.33 2.44
N ILE A 504 15.34 20.86 2.70
CA ILE A 504 14.08 20.10 2.67
C ILE A 504 13.48 20.17 1.26
N HIS A 505 12.98 19.04 0.76
CA HIS A 505 12.30 19.02 -0.54
C HIS A 505 10.88 19.62 -0.43
N PRO A 506 10.44 20.49 -1.36
CA PRO A 506 9.14 21.15 -1.32
C PRO A 506 7.96 20.17 -1.15
N GLU A 507 8.03 19.01 -1.80
CA GLU A 507 7.00 17.95 -1.66
C GLU A 507 6.74 17.56 -0.20
N LEU A 508 7.77 17.50 0.66
CA LEU A 508 7.56 17.18 2.08
C LEU A 508 6.77 18.29 2.79
N PHE A 509 7.08 19.56 2.50
CA PHE A 509 6.30 20.66 3.06
C PHE A 509 4.86 20.66 2.55
N ASP A 510 4.67 20.40 1.26
CA ASP A 510 3.34 20.37 0.67
C ASP A 510 2.47 19.32 1.33
N GLN A 511 2.98 18.10 1.56
CA GLN A 511 2.26 17.08 2.33
C GLN A 511 1.97 17.51 3.77
N LEU A 512 2.93 18.14 4.46
CA LEU A 512 2.73 18.57 5.85
C LEU A 512 1.73 19.74 6.00
N TYR A 513 1.67 20.67 5.05
CA TYR A 513 0.75 21.80 5.12
C TYR A 513 -0.65 21.48 4.58
N THR A 514 -0.75 20.62 3.58
CA THR A 514 -2.04 20.25 2.96
C THR A 514 -2.67 19.05 3.67
N SER A 515 -2.05 17.88 3.57
CA SER A 515 -2.55 16.62 4.11
C SER A 515 -2.55 16.64 5.63
N TRP A 516 -1.40 16.87 6.28
CA TRP A 516 -1.32 16.89 7.74
C TRP A 516 -1.99 18.13 8.33
N GLY A 517 -1.86 19.28 7.68
CA GLY A 517 -2.51 20.54 8.09
C GLY A 517 -4.04 20.54 8.04
N SER A 518 -4.66 19.47 7.53
CA SER A 518 -6.10 19.22 7.60
C SER A 518 -6.53 18.55 8.92
N LEU A 519 -5.61 17.95 9.68
CA LEU A 519 -5.90 17.33 10.98
C LEU A 519 -6.10 18.40 12.05
N GLU A 520 -7.20 18.32 12.81
CA GLU A 520 -7.54 19.32 13.85
C GLU A 520 -6.44 19.49 14.92
N LYS A 521 -5.80 18.38 15.32
CA LYS A 521 -4.73 18.39 16.33
C LYS A 521 -3.39 18.89 15.77
N PHE A 522 -3.21 18.87 14.45
CA PHE A 522 -1.95 19.25 13.81
C PHE A 522 -1.91 20.76 13.61
N GLN A 523 -1.29 21.45 14.55
CA GLN A 523 -1.14 22.91 14.57
C GLN A 523 -0.21 23.41 13.44
N ARG A 524 -0.61 23.27 12.17
CA ARG A 524 0.12 23.55 10.90
C ARG A 524 1.60 23.89 11.09
N THR A 525 1.96 25.16 11.26
CA THR A 525 3.37 25.60 11.37
C THR A 525 4.10 25.01 12.58
N ARG A 526 3.46 24.96 13.75
CA ARG A 526 4.06 24.39 14.97
C ARG A 526 4.12 22.86 14.91
N GLY A 527 3.12 22.21 14.30
CA GLY A 527 3.13 20.78 14.02
C GLY A 527 4.26 20.39 13.06
N VAL A 528 4.43 21.14 11.98
CA VAL A 528 5.54 20.99 11.02
C VAL A 528 6.89 21.13 11.74
N LEU A 529 7.10 22.21 12.49
CA LEU A 529 8.36 22.44 13.21
C LEU A 529 8.68 21.29 14.17
N ARG A 530 7.70 20.83 14.93
CA ARG A 530 7.86 19.76 15.92
C ARG A 530 8.21 18.42 15.27
N LEU A 531 7.45 18.02 14.25
CA LEU A 531 7.69 16.77 13.53
C LEU A 531 9.03 16.81 12.78
N MET A 532 9.32 17.91 12.10
CA MET A 532 10.57 18.08 11.37
C MET A 532 11.79 18.15 12.29
N ALA A 533 11.68 18.74 13.48
CA ALA A 533 12.76 18.71 14.46
C ALA A 533 13.12 17.27 14.87
N GLN A 534 12.13 16.40 15.16
CA GLN A 534 12.40 14.98 15.42
C GLN A 534 13.01 14.28 14.20
N ALA A 535 12.42 14.48 13.01
CA ALA A 535 12.88 13.82 11.80
C ALA A 535 14.31 14.23 11.42
N ILE A 536 14.63 15.53 11.48
CA ILE A 536 15.97 16.05 11.19
C ILE A 536 16.97 15.56 12.22
N HIS A 537 16.62 15.55 13.51
CA HIS A 537 17.49 15.00 14.55
C HIS A 537 17.86 13.54 14.26
N GLU A 538 16.88 12.70 13.95
CA GLU A 538 17.08 11.29 13.63
C GLU A 538 17.92 11.11 12.36
N LEU A 539 17.63 11.86 11.29
CA LEU A 539 18.43 11.84 10.07
C LEU A 539 19.86 12.35 10.32
N TRP A 540 20.04 13.36 11.17
CA TRP A 540 21.33 13.92 11.55
C TRP A 540 22.18 12.88 12.31
N MET A 541 21.60 12.23 13.31
CA MET A 541 22.26 11.20 14.13
C MET A 541 22.59 9.95 13.32
N ASN A 542 21.67 9.48 12.46
CA ASN A 542 21.84 8.25 11.69
C ASN A 542 22.71 8.41 10.44
N GLY A 543 23.30 9.58 10.19
CA GLY A 543 24.20 9.78 9.06
C GLY A 543 23.51 9.68 7.68
N ASP A 544 22.23 10.04 7.57
CA ASP A 544 21.46 9.95 6.31
C ASP A 544 22.24 10.49 5.07
N PRO A 545 22.38 9.67 4.02
CA PRO A 545 23.23 9.99 2.87
C PRO A 545 22.52 10.84 1.79
N SER A 546 21.25 11.21 2.01
CA SER A 546 20.46 11.93 1.02
C SER A 546 21.00 13.35 0.74
N VAL A 547 20.83 13.84 -0.49
CA VAL A 547 21.24 15.21 -0.87
C VAL A 547 20.19 16.26 -0.48
N MET A 548 18.95 15.83 -0.22
CA MET A 548 17.84 16.61 0.33
C MET A 548 16.95 15.71 1.20
N ILE A 549 16.22 16.31 2.15
CA ILE A 549 15.26 15.61 3.00
C ILE A 549 13.92 15.52 2.25
N MET A 550 13.51 14.31 1.88
CA MET A 550 12.29 14.04 1.10
C MET A 550 11.25 13.28 1.95
N PRO A 551 9.98 13.18 1.52
CA PRO A 551 8.99 12.33 2.20
C PRO A 551 9.48 10.89 2.43
N GLY A 552 10.16 10.29 1.45
CA GLY A 552 10.73 8.95 1.59
C GLY A 552 11.91 8.87 2.57
N SER A 553 12.53 9.99 2.94
CA SER A 553 13.66 10.03 3.87
C SER A 553 13.19 9.89 5.33
N VAL A 554 11.98 10.34 5.66
CA VAL A 554 11.48 10.40 7.04
C VAL A 554 11.54 9.02 7.71
N ALA A 555 12.26 8.92 8.82
CA ALA A 555 12.43 7.69 9.60
C ALA A 555 11.16 7.36 10.41
N VAL A 556 10.08 6.95 9.74
CA VAL A 556 8.74 6.79 10.33
C VAL A 556 8.74 5.83 11.52
N SER A 557 9.51 4.75 11.50
CA SER A 557 9.59 3.78 12.60
C SER A 557 10.59 4.15 13.71
N SER A 558 11.18 5.34 13.68
CA SER A 558 12.13 5.77 14.71
C SER A 558 11.41 6.00 16.05
N PRO A 559 12.03 5.65 17.20
CA PRO A 559 11.44 5.85 18.53
C PRO A 559 11.16 7.32 18.88
N ARG A 560 11.65 8.29 18.11
CA ARG A 560 11.33 9.72 18.27
C ARG A 560 10.26 10.22 17.30
N VAL A 561 10.26 9.71 16.07
CA VAL A 561 9.36 10.18 15.01
C VAL A 561 8.01 9.48 15.09
N GLU A 562 7.99 8.16 15.34
CA GLU A 562 6.75 7.39 15.43
C GLU A 562 5.79 7.95 16.50
N PRO A 563 6.22 8.20 17.75
CA PRO A 563 5.31 8.74 18.77
C PRO A 563 4.78 10.14 18.42
N GLU A 564 5.58 10.95 17.72
CA GLU A 564 5.16 12.28 17.27
C GLU A 564 4.11 12.18 16.15
N LEU A 565 4.26 11.26 15.20
CA LEU A 565 3.24 10.99 14.17
C LEU A 565 1.94 10.46 14.80
N LEU A 566 2.06 9.51 15.74
CA LEU A 566 0.93 8.91 16.47
C LEU A 566 0.27 9.87 17.49
N HIS A 567 0.89 11.01 17.80
CA HIS A 567 0.22 12.07 18.55
C HIS A 567 -0.93 12.69 17.75
N TYR A 568 -0.80 12.72 16.43
CA TYR A 568 -1.78 13.27 15.50
C TYR A 568 -2.68 12.21 14.85
N LEU A 569 -2.15 11.00 14.65
CA LEU A 569 -2.86 9.86 14.08
C LEU A 569 -3.47 8.94 15.15
N ASP A 570 -4.35 8.04 14.73
CA ASP A 570 -4.88 6.99 15.61
C ASP A 570 -3.79 5.96 16.00
N VAL A 571 -3.85 5.43 17.21
CA VAL A 571 -2.86 4.45 17.73
C VAL A 571 -2.80 3.17 16.89
N SER A 572 -3.90 2.79 16.22
CA SER A 572 -3.95 1.63 15.31
C SER A 572 -2.92 1.68 14.17
N TRP A 573 -2.47 2.88 13.77
CA TRP A 573 -1.40 3.06 12.78
C TRP A 573 -0.07 2.45 13.19
N GLN A 574 0.19 2.25 14.48
CA GLN A 574 1.43 1.64 14.98
C GLN A 574 1.71 0.28 14.32
N SER A 575 0.67 -0.58 14.24
CA SER A 575 0.79 -1.91 13.64
C SER A 575 1.03 -1.86 12.12
N ILE A 576 0.47 -0.85 11.45
CA ILE A 576 0.61 -0.62 10.02
C ILE A 576 2.01 -0.11 9.71
N ILE A 577 2.52 0.81 10.54
CA ILE A 577 3.87 1.35 10.42
C ILE A 577 4.89 0.22 10.49
N ALA A 578 4.88 -0.55 11.58
CA ALA A 578 5.83 -1.64 11.80
C ALA A 578 5.72 -2.78 10.77
N GLY A 579 4.50 -3.03 10.26
CA GLY A 579 4.22 -4.11 9.32
C GLY A 579 4.53 -3.75 7.87
N ASP A 580 4.06 -2.61 7.39
CA ASP A 580 3.98 -2.31 5.95
C ASP A 580 4.57 -0.96 5.54
N VAL A 581 4.96 -0.08 6.47
CA VAL A 581 5.55 1.22 6.13
C VAL A 581 7.06 1.19 6.33
N ASP A 582 7.50 0.81 7.53
CA ASP A 582 8.89 0.98 7.93
C ASP A 582 9.29 0.06 9.08
N GLY A 583 10.60 -0.13 9.26
CA GLY A 583 11.19 -0.97 10.30
C GLY A 583 11.82 -2.25 9.75
N ALA A 584 12.67 -2.90 10.56
CA ALA A 584 13.51 -4.02 10.12
C ALA A 584 12.72 -5.32 9.80
N ALA A 585 11.50 -5.46 10.31
CA ALA A 585 10.63 -6.61 10.04
C ALA A 585 9.54 -6.31 8.99
N SER A 586 9.49 -5.07 8.48
CA SER A 586 8.45 -4.59 7.59
C SER A 586 8.50 -5.26 6.21
N THR A 587 7.34 -5.34 5.55
CA THR A 587 7.19 -5.78 4.16
C THR A 587 8.14 -5.02 3.21
N PRO A 588 8.20 -3.67 3.19
CA PRO A 588 9.12 -2.96 2.30
C PRO A 588 10.60 -3.30 2.55
N TYR A 589 11.02 -3.49 3.80
CA TYR A 589 12.39 -3.94 4.10
C TYR A 589 12.68 -5.32 3.50
N LYS A 590 11.75 -6.28 3.64
CA LYS A 590 11.90 -7.63 3.08
C LYS A 590 11.94 -7.63 1.55
N VAL A 591 11.12 -6.80 0.91
CA VAL A 591 11.11 -6.63 -0.55
C VAL A 591 12.46 -6.11 -1.04
N ASP A 592 12.99 -5.08 -0.39
CA ASP A 592 14.31 -4.54 -0.70
C ASP A 592 15.39 -5.63 -0.54
N GLN A 593 15.42 -6.37 0.59
CA GLN A 593 16.40 -7.45 0.79
C GLN A 593 16.32 -8.57 -0.26
N SER A 594 15.12 -8.85 -0.78
CA SER A 594 14.92 -9.88 -1.81
C SER A 594 15.44 -9.50 -3.20
N ALA A 595 15.69 -8.20 -3.45
CA ALA A 595 16.01 -7.67 -4.77
C ALA A 595 17.19 -6.68 -4.71
N PRO A 596 18.42 -7.07 -5.14
CA PRO A 596 19.61 -6.23 -4.99
C PRO A 596 19.52 -4.83 -5.60
N ASN A 597 18.80 -4.69 -6.74
CA ASN A 597 18.57 -3.42 -7.41
C ASN A 597 17.67 -2.46 -6.61
N LEU A 598 16.74 -2.98 -5.81
CA LEU A 598 15.89 -2.17 -4.92
C LEU A 598 16.63 -1.86 -3.62
N ASN A 599 17.34 -2.87 -3.07
CA ASN A 599 18.11 -2.73 -1.84
C ASN A 599 19.13 -1.61 -1.91
N ARG A 600 19.79 -1.42 -3.06
CA ARG A 600 20.81 -0.38 -3.30
C ARG A 600 20.33 1.05 -3.02
N TYR A 601 19.03 1.30 -3.14
CA TYR A 601 18.41 2.62 -2.95
C TYR A 601 17.40 2.63 -1.79
N SER A 602 17.28 1.50 -1.08
CA SER A 602 16.16 1.23 -0.16
C SER A 602 14.81 1.66 -0.75
N ALA A 603 14.62 1.31 -2.03
CA ALA A 603 13.59 1.91 -2.89
C ALA A 603 12.18 1.66 -2.32
N THR A 604 11.91 0.44 -1.87
CA THR A 604 10.59 0.04 -1.38
C THR A 604 10.27 0.73 -0.05
N ARG A 605 11.26 0.87 0.86
CA ARG A 605 11.06 1.63 2.11
C ARG A 605 10.79 3.10 1.85
N ARG A 606 11.53 3.74 0.94
CA ARG A 606 11.29 5.16 0.60
C ARG A 606 9.91 5.36 -0.02
N VAL A 607 9.48 4.47 -0.92
CA VAL A 607 8.13 4.49 -1.50
C VAL A 607 7.07 4.35 -0.41
N ALA A 608 7.21 3.37 0.48
CA ALA A 608 6.28 3.14 1.57
C ALA A 608 6.15 4.37 2.50
N ARG A 609 7.30 4.94 2.92
CA ARG A 609 7.36 6.16 3.74
C ARG A 609 6.69 7.35 3.05
N ALA A 610 6.97 7.59 1.76
CA ALA A 610 6.38 8.70 1.02
C ALA A 610 4.85 8.59 0.89
N ILE A 611 4.34 7.39 0.59
CA ILE A 611 2.89 7.16 0.51
C ILE A 611 2.24 7.33 1.88
N PHE A 612 2.84 6.80 2.94
CA PHE A 612 2.34 6.98 4.30
C PHE A 612 2.26 8.47 4.66
N MET A 613 3.35 9.22 4.44
CA MET A 613 3.41 10.65 4.70
C MET A 613 2.36 11.44 3.92
N GLY A 614 1.99 11.00 2.71
CA GLY A 614 0.98 11.69 1.90
C GLY A 614 -0.47 11.24 2.13
N THR A 615 -0.72 10.06 2.71
CA THR A 615 -2.07 9.47 2.73
C THR A 615 -2.62 9.09 4.10
N ALA A 616 -1.77 8.92 5.12
CA ALA A 616 -2.24 8.57 6.47
C ALA A 616 -3.16 9.64 7.10
N PRO A 617 -2.88 10.96 6.99
CA PRO A 617 -3.75 12.01 7.54
C PRO A 617 -5.16 12.05 6.93
N THR A 618 -5.29 11.62 5.68
CA THR A 618 -6.54 11.74 4.90
C THR A 618 -7.40 10.47 4.96
N HIS A 619 -7.09 9.53 5.85
CA HIS A 619 -7.77 8.23 5.96
C HIS A 619 -9.29 8.32 6.12
N GLN A 620 -9.79 9.33 6.84
CA GLN A 620 -11.23 9.52 7.09
C GLN A 620 -11.96 10.25 5.96
N GLN A 621 -11.22 10.85 5.02
CA GLN A 621 -11.79 11.56 3.87
C GLN A 621 -11.99 10.58 2.70
N GLN A 622 -12.69 11.00 1.64
CA GLN A 622 -12.63 10.30 0.35
C GLN A 622 -11.23 10.47 -0.23
N ASN A 623 -10.29 9.70 0.31
CA ASN A 623 -8.87 9.77 0.01
C ASN A 623 -8.63 9.37 -1.45
N THR A 624 -8.03 10.26 -2.24
CA THR A 624 -7.72 9.99 -3.65
C THR A 624 -6.41 9.24 -3.84
N GLY A 625 -5.61 9.05 -2.78
CA GLY A 625 -4.26 8.46 -2.87
C GLY A 625 -3.26 9.29 -3.68
N LEU A 626 -2.00 8.86 -3.70
CA LEU A 626 -0.95 9.45 -4.53
C LEU A 626 -0.85 8.70 -5.86
N ASP A 627 -0.54 9.41 -6.94
CA ASP A 627 -0.18 8.76 -8.22
C ASP A 627 1.33 8.45 -8.29
N ASP A 628 1.72 7.64 -9.29
CA ASP A 628 3.13 7.24 -9.49
C ASP A 628 4.07 8.45 -9.59
N LYS A 629 3.61 9.55 -10.19
CA LYS A 629 4.42 10.76 -10.41
C LYS A 629 4.68 11.51 -9.11
N GLN A 630 3.66 11.67 -8.27
CA GLN A 630 3.79 12.26 -6.94
C GLN A 630 4.69 11.41 -6.04
N ILE A 631 4.55 10.08 -6.11
CA ILE A 631 5.42 9.17 -5.35
C ILE A 631 6.87 9.35 -5.78
N ASN A 632 7.15 9.37 -7.09
CA ASN A 632 8.49 9.63 -7.63
C ASN A 632 9.05 10.97 -7.15
N LEU A 633 8.25 12.03 -7.14
CA LEU A 633 8.68 13.35 -6.63
C LEU A 633 9.06 13.31 -5.14
N GLY A 634 8.41 12.45 -4.35
CA GLY A 634 8.69 12.27 -2.93
C GLY A 634 9.86 11.34 -2.61
N VAL A 635 10.44 10.64 -3.60
CA VAL A 635 11.48 9.64 -3.36
C VAL A 635 12.68 9.71 -4.28
N VAL A 636 12.61 10.13 -5.55
CA VAL A 636 13.73 9.98 -6.50
C VAL A 636 14.75 11.12 -6.33
N GLN A 637 16.03 10.79 -6.19
CA GLN A 637 17.13 11.75 -6.13
C GLN A 637 17.99 11.74 -7.41
N PRO A 638 18.77 12.81 -7.70
CA PRO A 638 19.61 12.86 -8.90
C PRO A 638 20.65 11.74 -8.92
N GLY A 639 20.70 10.98 -10.02
CA GLY A 639 21.55 9.80 -10.19
C GLY A 639 20.76 8.48 -10.09
N GLU A 640 19.58 8.51 -9.51
CA GLU A 640 18.68 7.37 -9.40
C GLU A 640 17.72 7.31 -10.59
N ARG A 641 17.19 6.11 -10.91
CA ARG A 641 16.29 5.89 -12.05
C ARG A 641 14.85 5.73 -11.57
N PRO A 642 13.88 6.55 -12.05
CA PRO A 642 12.46 6.46 -11.64
C PRO A 642 11.87 5.04 -11.75
N ALA A 643 12.18 4.32 -12.84
CA ALA A 643 11.69 2.96 -13.07
C ALA A 643 11.98 1.95 -11.94
N ILE A 644 13.04 2.17 -11.14
CA ILE A 644 13.35 1.31 -9.98
C ILE A 644 12.30 1.48 -8.89
N PHE A 645 11.85 2.71 -8.64
CA PHE A 645 10.83 3.03 -7.66
C PHE A 645 9.44 2.59 -8.14
N SER A 646 9.17 2.63 -9.45
CA SER A 646 7.95 2.02 -10.02
C SER A 646 7.91 0.49 -9.83
N ASP A 647 9.02 -0.23 -9.99
CA ASP A 647 9.08 -1.67 -9.67
C ASP A 647 8.87 -1.92 -8.16
N ALA A 648 9.48 -1.08 -7.31
CA ALA A 648 9.31 -1.15 -5.87
C ALA A 648 7.84 -0.95 -5.45
N LEU A 649 7.16 0.07 -6.01
CA LEU A 649 5.74 0.36 -5.78
C LEU A 649 4.84 -0.81 -6.19
N ARG A 650 5.09 -1.40 -7.37
CA ARG A 650 4.34 -2.58 -7.84
C ARG A 650 4.50 -3.77 -6.90
N ARG A 651 5.73 -4.07 -6.45
CA ARG A 651 6.00 -5.17 -5.51
C ARG A 651 5.37 -4.92 -4.15
N LEU A 652 5.47 -3.69 -3.64
CA LEU A 652 4.87 -3.29 -2.38
C LEU A 652 3.35 -3.45 -2.42
N THR A 653 2.70 -2.97 -3.48
CA THR A 653 1.24 -3.06 -3.67
C THR A 653 0.73 -4.51 -3.67
N ASN A 654 1.54 -5.45 -4.16
CA ASN A 654 1.19 -6.87 -4.20
C ASN A 654 1.43 -7.60 -2.86
N GLN A 655 2.31 -7.09 -1.99
CA GLN A 655 2.75 -7.79 -0.78
C GLN A 655 2.27 -7.14 0.53
N ALA A 656 2.13 -5.82 0.58
CA ALA A 656 1.71 -5.11 1.78
C ALA A 656 0.23 -5.37 2.07
N LYS A 657 -0.08 -5.58 3.35
CA LYS A 657 -1.42 -5.89 3.85
C LYS A 657 -2.33 -4.68 3.87
N PHE A 658 -1.83 -3.50 4.20
CA PHE A 658 -2.61 -2.27 4.39
C PHE A 658 -2.48 -1.27 3.24
N MET A 659 -1.78 -1.66 2.18
CA MET A 659 -1.55 -0.86 1.00
C MET A 659 -2.62 -1.12 -0.06
N HIS A 660 -3.29 -0.07 -0.53
CA HIS A 660 -4.35 -0.14 -1.53
C HIS A 660 -3.91 0.54 -2.83
N ALA A 661 -4.44 0.04 -3.95
CA ALA A 661 -4.24 0.64 -5.26
C ALA A 661 -5.52 0.58 -6.09
N ASP A 662 -5.89 1.71 -6.69
CA ASP A 662 -7.03 1.82 -7.60
C ASP A 662 -6.78 2.91 -8.65
N LEU A 663 -7.06 2.63 -9.94
CA LEU A 663 -6.88 3.56 -11.06
C LEU A 663 -5.55 4.35 -11.08
N GLY A 664 -4.44 3.70 -10.70
CA GLY A 664 -3.10 4.34 -10.64
C GLY A 664 -2.90 5.26 -9.43
N ARG A 665 -3.78 5.16 -8.42
CA ARG A 665 -3.67 5.83 -7.13
C ARG A 665 -3.37 4.83 -6.04
N TYR A 666 -2.57 5.27 -5.07
CA TYR A 666 -1.96 4.42 -4.05
C TYR A 666 -2.10 5.06 -2.67
N TRP A 667 -2.58 4.33 -1.66
CA TRP A 667 -2.75 4.84 -0.30
C TRP A 667 -2.69 3.76 0.76
N TYR A 668 -2.37 4.14 2.00
CA TYR A 668 -2.55 3.26 3.14
C TYR A 668 -3.94 3.42 3.77
N SER A 669 -4.53 2.31 4.18
CA SER A 669 -5.75 2.29 4.99
C SER A 669 -5.62 1.35 6.17
N MET A 670 -6.41 1.60 7.22
CA MET A 670 -6.47 0.73 8.39
C MET A 670 -7.14 -0.62 8.11
N SER A 671 -7.87 -0.74 6.99
CA SER A 671 -8.40 -2.01 6.51
C SER A 671 -7.39 -2.73 5.61
N ALA A 672 -7.38 -4.07 5.69
CA ALA A 672 -6.54 -4.89 4.83
C ALA A 672 -6.99 -4.78 3.36
N SER A 673 -6.03 -4.81 2.43
CA SER A 673 -6.28 -4.77 0.99
C SER A 673 -6.95 -6.06 0.51
N LEU A 674 -7.83 -5.94 -0.49
CA LEU A 674 -8.53 -7.09 -1.08
C LEU A 674 -7.57 -8.14 -1.61
N ASN A 675 -6.45 -7.71 -2.22
CA ASN A 675 -5.41 -8.61 -2.72
C ASN A 675 -4.79 -9.43 -1.59
N ARG A 676 -4.54 -8.82 -0.43
CA ARG A 676 -4.00 -9.53 0.72
C ARG A 676 -5.03 -10.49 1.32
N ILE A 677 -6.29 -10.07 1.47
CA ILE A 677 -7.38 -10.93 1.93
C ILE A 677 -7.51 -12.15 1.01
N ALA A 678 -7.41 -11.93 -0.31
CA ALA A 678 -7.45 -13.01 -1.30
C ALA A 678 -6.25 -13.95 -1.18
N ALA A 679 -5.03 -13.43 -1.00
CA ALA A 679 -3.83 -14.25 -0.82
C ALA A 679 -3.88 -15.07 0.49
N ASP A 680 -4.35 -14.48 1.59
CA ASP A 680 -4.54 -15.18 2.87
C ASP A 680 -5.57 -16.30 2.74
N LYS A 681 -6.72 -16.01 2.14
CA LYS A 681 -7.73 -17.04 1.86
C LYS A 681 -7.17 -18.14 0.96
N ALA A 682 -6.47 -17.78 -0.12
CA ALA A 682 -5.87 -18.73 -1.05
C ALA A 682 -4.88 -19.68 -0.34
N GLY A 683 -4.08 -19.17 0.60
CA GLY A 683 -3.15 -19.98 1.39
C GLY A 683 -3.82 -20.87 2.44
N GLN A 684 -5.05 -20.56 2.85
CA GLN A 684 -5.84 -21.35 3.81
C GLN A 684 -6.68 -22.45 3.14
N ILE A 685 -6.79 -22.46 1.80
CA ILE A 685 -7.56 -23.47 1.08
C ILE A 685 -6.83 -24.82 1.12
N GLU A 686 -7.52 -25.83 1.62
CA GLU A 686 -7.03 -27.21 1.68
C GLU A 686 -6.76 -27.78 0.28
N ALA A 687 -5.66 -28.53 0.14
CA ALA A 687 -5.27 -29.15 -1.12
C ALA A 687 -6.36 -30.10 -1.68
N ALA A 688 -7.06 -30.83 -0.82
CA ALA A 688 -8.13 -31.74 -1.23
C ALA A 688 -9.28 -31.02 -1.95
N LEU A 689 -9.67 -29.84 -1.47
CA LEU A 689 -10.70 -29.04 -2.13
C LEU A 689 -10.24 -28.53 -3.51
N VAL A 690 -8.97 -28.14 -3.63
CA VAL A 690 -8.37 -27.72 -4.92
C VAL A 690 -8.42 -28.87 -5.92
N ASP A 691 -7.98 -30.05 -5.50
CA ASP A 691 -7.91 -31.23 -6.36
C ASP A 691 -9.30 -31.66 -6.85
N VAL A 692 -10.29 -31.75 -5.96
CA VAL A 692 -11.69 -32.06 -6.34
C VAL A 692 -12.27 -30.99 -7.29
N THR A 693 -11.95 -29.72 -7.06
CA THR A 693 -12.40 -28.63 -7.94
C THR A 693 -11.79 -28.75 -9.34
N ILE A 694 -10.50 -29.11 -9.43
CA ILE A 694 -9.82 -29.34 -10.70
C ILE A 694 -10.47 -30.49 -11.48
N ASP A 695 -10.75 -31.63 -10.85
CA ASP A 695 -11.38 -32.77 -11.53
C ASP A 695 -12.81 -32.45 -11.98
N ALA A 696 -13.56 -31.68 -11.19
CA ALA A 696 -14.88 -31.20 -11.58
C ALA A 696 -14.83 -30.26 -12.80
N GLU A 697 -13.88 -29.30 -12.83
CA GLU A 697 -13.71 -28.38 -13.96
C GLU A 697 -13.14 -29.09 -15.21
N LEU A 698 -12.24 -30.06 -15.04
CA LEU A 698 -11.77 -30.94 -16.11
C LEU A 698 -12.94 -31.71 -16.73
N SER A 699 -13.79 -32.31 -15.89
CA SER A 699 -14.98 -33.04 -16.33
C SER A 699 -15.92 -32.16 -17.14
N LYS A 700 -16.19 -30.93 -16.66
CA LYS A 700 -17.00 -29.95 -17.42
C LYS A 700 -16.34 -29.57 -18.74
N TYR A 701 -15.03 -29.30 -18.74
CA TYR A 701 -14.28 -28.92 -19.93
C TYR A 701 -14.34 -30.01 -21.00
N VAL A 702 -14.00 -31.25 -20.64
CA VAL A 702 -13.94 -32.38 -21.59
C VAL A 702 -15.33 -32.77 -22.07
N ASN A 703 -16.34 -32.80 -21.19
CA ASN A 703 -17.72 -33.12 -21.59
C ASN A 703 -18.36 -32.02 -22.47
N GLY A 704 -17.92 -30.77 -22.33
CA GLY A 704 -18.35 -29.65 -23.14
C GLY A 704 -17.72 -29.59 -24.54
N LEU A 705 -16.74 -30.44 -24.86
CA LEU A 705 -16.13 -30.49 -26.19
C LEU A 705 -17.11 -31.12 -27.21
N ALA A 706 -17.51 -30.35 -28.22
CA ALA A 706 -18.36 -30.82 -29.31
C ALA A 706 -17.64 -31.85 -30.21
N ASP A 707 -16.35 -31.63 -30.49
CA ASP A 707 -15.52 -32.53 -31.29
C ASP A 707 -14.74 -33.50 -30.39
N ARG A 708 -15.13 -34.78 -30.45
CA ARG A 708 -14.49 -35.88 -29.71
C ARG A 708 -13.40 -36.59 -30.51
N GLY A 709 -13.10 -36.13 -31.73
CA GLY A 709 -12.14 -36.79 -32.63
C GLY A 709 -12.63 -38.18 -33.07
N HIS A 710 -11.74 -39.16 -33.03
CA HIS A 710 -12.04 -40.54 -33.42
C HIS A 710 -12.31 -41.48 -32.23
N PHE A 711 -12.51 -40.94 -31.03
CA PHE A 711 -12.85 -41.73 -29.85
C PHE A 711 -14.34 -42.05 -29.82
N ASP A 712 -14.66 -43.33 -29.61
CA ASP A 712 -16.04 -43.82 -29.47
C ASP A 712 -16.63 -43.40 -28.12
N ALA A 713 -15.80 -43.45 -27.08
CA ALA A 713 -16.15 -43.03 -25.75
C ALA A 713 -14.99 -42.29 -25.06
N VAL A 714 -15.34 -41.47 -24.07
CA VAL A 714 -14.39 -40.73 -23.24
C VAL A 714 -14.73 -40.97 -21.79
N GLN A 715 -13.74 -41.37 -21.00
CA GLN A 715 -13.83 -41.45 -19.55
C GLN A 715 -12.96 -40.35 -18.96
N VAL A 716 -13.50 -39.55 -18.04
CA VAL A 716 -12.79 -38.40 -17.46
C VAL A 716 -12.65 -38.60 -15.96
N ALA A 717 -11.44 -38.38 -15.45
CA ALA A 717 -11.06 -38.49 -14.04
C ALA A 717 -11.66 -39.73 -13.33
N PRO A 718 -11.45 -40.96 -13.86
CA PRO A 718 -11.95 -42.14 -13.17
C PRO A 718 -11.26 -42.29 -11.80
N THR A 719 -12.03 -42.56 -10.76
CA THR A 719 -11.49 -42.76 -9.40
C THR A 719 -10.86 -44.14 -9.23
N THR A 720 -11.33 -45.11 -10.03
CA THR A 720 -10.84 -46.49 -10.02
C THR A 720 -10.89 -47.09 -11.42
N SER A 721 -10.08 -48.13 -11.67
CA SER A 721 -10.12 -48.88 -12.93
C SER A 721 -11.48 -49.54 -13.24
N GLY A 722 -12.34 -49.72 -12.24
CA GLY A 722 -13.70 -50.23 -12.40
C GLY A 722 -14.65 -49.25 -13.09
N GLU A 723 -14.39 -47.95 -12.99
CA GLU A 723 -15.19 -46.90 -13.65
C GLU A 723 -14.94 -46.80 -15.15
N VAL A 724 -13.88 -47.44 -15.66
CA VAL A 724 -13.59 -47.51 -17.10
C VAL A 724 -14.25 -48.76 -17.68
N PRO A 725 -15.34 -48.66 -18.47
CA PRO A 725 -16.02 -49.82 -19.05
C PRO A 725 -15.10 -50.63 -19.98
N ASP A 726 -15.31 -51.95 -20.02
CA ASP A 726 -14.57 -52.88 -20.87
C ASP A 726 -15.50 -53.40 -21.98
N GLU A 727 -15.53 -52.69 -23.11
CA GLU A 727 -16.50 -52.87 -24.20
C GLU A 727 -15.80 -52.93 -25.56
N ALA A 728 -16.39 -53.67 -26.51
CA ALA A 728 -15.85 -53.89 -27.86
C ALA A 728 -16.32 -52.85 -28.92
N GLY A 729 -16.88 -51.72 -28.49
CA GLY A 729 -17.54 -50.72 -29.35
C GLY A 729 -16.58 -49.89 -30.21
N GLY A 730 -15.46 -49.45 -29.63
CA GLY A 730 -14.48 -48.57 -30.29
C GLY A 730 -13.46 -48.02 -29.29
N VAL A 731 -12.53 -47.19 -29.76
CA VAL A 731 -11.40 -46.72 -28.93
C VAL A 731 -11.87 -45.71 -27.90
N ARG A 732 -11.49 -45.92 -26.65
CA ARG A 732 -11.84 -45.10 -25.50
C ARG A 732 -10.65 -44.25 -25.05
N ALA A 733 -10.86 -42.94 -24.98
CA ALA A 733 -9.90 -42.04 -24.35
C ALA A 733 -10.18 -41.95 -22.85
N VAL A 734 -9.17 -42.20 -22.03
CA VAL A 734 -9.21 -42.06 -20.58
C VAL A 734 -8.41 -40.83 -20.18
N VAL A 735 -9.08 -39.75 -19.80
CA VAL A 735 -8.45 -38.54 -19.30
C VAL A 735 -8.23 -38.72 -17.79
N LEU A 736 -6.98 -38.89 -17.37
CA LEU A 736 -6.61 -39.09 -15.97
C LEU A 736 -6.84 -37.81 -15.16
N GLY A 737 -7.27 -37.98 -13.90
CA GLY A 737 -7.52 -36.88 -12.97
C GLY A 737 -6.26 -36.24 -12.41
N VAL A 738 -6.46 -35.22 -11.56
CA VAL A 738 -5.40 -34.43 -10.91
C VAL A 738 -4.42 -35.25 -10.09
N ALA A 739 -4.84 -36.41 -9.57
CA ALA A 739 -4.02 -37.29 -8.73
C ALA A 739 -2.95 -38.07 -9.51
N HIS A 740 -3.00 -38.03 -10.85
CA HIS A 740 -2.11 -38.85 -11.69
C HIS A 740 -1.38 -38.00 -12.75
N PRO A 741 -0.51 -37.05 -12.35
CA PRO A 741 0.29 -36.27 -13.29
C PRO A 741 1.43 -37.06 -13.93
N HIS A 742 1.89 -36.56 -15.08
CA HIS A 742 3.08 -37.03 -15.78
C HIS A 742 4.20 -35.99 -15.70
N HIS A 743 5.42 -36.44 -15.42
CA HIS A 743 6.60 -35.58 -15.25
C HIS A 743 7.63 -35.75 -16.38
N GLY A 744 7.24 -36.35 -17.51
CA GLY A 744 8.07 -36.53 -18.71
C GLY A 744 9.06 -37.69 -18.64
N ARG A 745 8.94 -38.58 -17.65
CA ARG A 745 9.78 -39.78 -17.48
C ARG A 745 8.92 -41.01 -17.19
N ASP A 746 9.50 -42.18 -17.39
CA ASP A 746 8.88 -43.45 -17.01
C ASP A 746 8.70 -43.55 -15.49
N GLY A 747 7.64 -44.25 -15.06
CA GLY A 747 7.31 -44.45 -13.64
C GLY A 747 6.49 -43.32 -12.99
N SER A 748 5.95 -42.39 -13.78
CA SER A 748 5.03 -41.36 -13.26
C SER A 748 3.71 -41.96 -12.75
N GLU A 749 3.02 -41.22 -11.87
CA GLU A 749 1.69 -41.59 -11.35
C GLU A 749 0.69 -41.81 -12.50
N ALA A 750 0.74 -40.97 -13.55
CA ALA A 750 -0.03 -41.17 -14.77
C ALA A 750 0.16 -42.56 -15.42
N LEU A 751 1.41 -43.02 -15.56
CA LEU A 751 1.72 -44.28 -16.22
C LEU A 751 1.41 -45.47 -15.31
N ASN A 752 1.56 -45.32 -13.99
CA ASN A 752 1.17 -46.36 -13.03
C ASN A 752 -0.34 -46.58 -13.05
N GLU A 753 -1.12 -45.51 -13.03
CA GLU A 753 -2.58 -45.58 -13.13
C GLU A 753 -3.02 -46.12 -14.50
N ALA A 754 -2.42 -45.63 -15.58
CA ALA A 754 -2.70 -46.14 -16.92
C ALA A 754 -2.41 -47.65 -17.04
N LYS A 755 -1.34 -48.15 -16.40
CA LYS A 755 -1.03 -49.59 -16.33
C LYS A 755 -2.07 -50.36 -15.53
N ASP A 756 -2.51 -49.86 -14.39
CA ASP A 756 -3.56 -50.51 -13.59
C ASP A 756 -4.87 -50.61 -14.40
N ILE A 757 -5.33 -49.49 -14.96
CA ILE A 757 -6.53 -49.44 -15.80
C ILE A 757 -6.38 -50.35 -17.03
N LEU A 758 -5.21 -50.43 -17.66
CA LEU A 758 -4.99 -51.29 -18.81
C LEU A 758 -5.11 -52.78 -18.45
N LEU A 759 -4.64 -53.17 -17.27
CA LEU A 759 -4.61 -54.57 -16.83
C LEU A 759 -5.90 -55.00 -16.12
N GLN A 760 -6.57 -54.09 -15.42
CA GLN A 760 -7.68 -54.36 -14.52
C GLN A 760 -8.94 -53.54 -14.88
N ARG A 761 -10.08 -54.12 -14.55
CA ARG A 761 -11.38 -53.48 -14.44
C ARG A 761 -11.90 -53.80 -13.04
N GLY A 762 -11.58 -52.93 -12.08
CA GLY A 762 -11.83 -53.21 -10.67
C GLY A 762 -11.01 -54.42 -10.22
N SER A 763 -11.68 -55.47 -9.75
CA SER A 763 -11.02 -56.72 -9.33
C SER A 763 -10.87 -57.77 -10.45
N THR A 764 -11.31 -57.48 -11.67
CA THR A 764 -11.27 -58.43 -12.79
C THR A 764 -10.24 -58.03 -13.85
N PRO A 765 -9.50 -58.97 -14.46
CA PRO A 765 -8.58 -58.66 -15.56
C PRO A 765 -9.33 -58.07 -16.76
N ARG A 766 -8.80 -56.99 -17.33
CA ARG A 766 -9.36 -56.33 -18.51
C ARG A 766 -9.12 -57.14 -19.78
N VAL A 767 -10.15 -57.23 -20.62
CA VAL A 767 -10.16 -57.99 -21.87
C VAL A 767 -9.80 -57.12 -23.07
N TYR A 768 -10.46 -55.97 -23.28
CA TYR A 768 -10.28 -55.14 -24.49
C TYR A 768 -9.16 -54.10 -24.33
N ARG A 769 -7.95 -54.59 -24.01
CA ARG A 769 -6.79 -53.75 -23.67
C ARG A 769 -6.33 -52.87 -24.84
N ASN A 770 -6.48 -53.34 -26.07
CA ASN A 770 -6.07 -52.57 -27.25
C ASN A 770 -7.00 -51.37 -27.55
N MET A 771 -8.10 -51.21 -26.81
CA MET A 771 -9.08 -50.13 -27.02
C MET A 771 -8.82 -48.89 -26.16
N LEU A 772 -7.79 -48.88 -25.30
CA LEU A 772 -7.55 -47.79 -24.36
C LEU A 772 -6.39 -46.89 -24.80
N VAL A 773 -6.62 -45.58 -24.69
CA VAL A 773 -5.58 -44.56 -24.71
C VAL A 773 -5.79 -43.59 -23.56
N PHE A 774 -4.72 -42.95 -23.09
CA PHE A 774 -4.72 -42.15 -21.87
C PHE A 774 -4.25 -40.73 -22.13
N ILE A 775 -4.87 -39.76 -21.47
CA ILE A 775 -4.47 -38.35 -21.52
C ILE A 775 -4.18 -37.90 -20.09
N ALA A 776 -3.01 -37.28 -19.86
CA ALA A 776 -2.55 -36.90 -18.54
C ALA A 776 -2.06 -35.44 -18.48
N ALA A 777 -2.09 -34.87 -17.27
CA ALA A 777 -1.57 -33.53 -17.00
C ALA A 777 -0.04 -33.52 -16.87
N ASP A 778 0.61 -32.45 -17.30
CA ASP A 778 2.01 -32.18 -16.98
C ASP A 778 2.13 -31.68 -15.53
N ALA A 779 3.01 -32.29 -14.74
CA ALA A 779 3.14 -31.99 -13.31
C ALA A 779 3.41 -30.51 -13.01
N ARG A 780 4.24 -29.81 -13.81
CA ARG A 780 4.57 -28.39 -13.57
C ARG A 780 3.40 -27.48 -13.93
N GLN A 781 2.72 -27.77 -15.04
CA GLN A 781 1.53 -27.01 -15.42
C GLN A 781 0.39 -27.22 -14.44
N LEU A 782 0.32 -28.41 -13.84
CA LEU A 782 -0.67 -28.72 -12.81
C LEU A 782 -0.46 -27.89 -11.54
N ASP A 783 0.77 -27.66 -11.10
CA ASP A 783 1.06 -26.76 -9.96
C ASP A 783 0.55 -25.34 -10.22
N HIS A 784 0.81 -24.80 -11.42
CA HIS A 784 0.29 -23.49 -11.83
C HIS A 784 -1.24 -23.44 -11.88
N LEU A 785 -1.88 -24.54 -12.29
CA LEU A 785 -3.35 -24.65 -12.25
C LEU A 785 -3.87 -24.69 -10.81
N LYS A 786 -3.21 -25.42 -9.90
CA LYS A 786 -3.58 -25.47 -8.48
C LYS A 786 -3.59 -24.07 -7.86
N ASP A 787 -2.58 -23.25 -8.16
CA ASP A 787 -2.53 -21.86 -7.70
C ASP A 787 -3.63 -20.98 -8.32
N ALA A 788 -3.92 -21.17 -9.62
CA ALA A 788 -5.02 -20.46 -10.29
C ALA A 788 -6.39 -20.82 -9.67
N VAL A 789 -6.63 -22.10 -9.33
CA VAL A 789 -7.86 -22.56 -8.67
C VAL A 789 -7.97 -21.99 -7.26
N ARG A 790 -6.89 -21.96 -6.47
CA ARG A 790 -6.89 -21.29 -5.16
C ARG A 790 -7.28 -19.82 -5.28
N SER A 791 -6.78 -19.12 -6.30
CA SER A 791 -7.15 -17.73 -6.56
C SER A 791 -8.65 -17.58 -6.86
N VAL A 792 -9.21 -18.42 -7.73
CA VAL A 792 -10.65 -18.42 -8.06
C VAL A 792 -11.51 -18.65 -6.82
N LEU A 793 -11.16 -19.64 -6.01
CA LEU A 793 -11.88 -19.98 -4.78
C LEU A 793 -11.81 -18.85 -3.75
N ALA A 794 -10.63 -18.26 -3.55
CA ALA A 794 -10.43 -17.14 -2.63
C ALA A 794 -11.23 -15.90 -3.03
N TRP A 795 -11.13 -15.47 -4.29
CA TRP A 795 -11.93 -14.35 -4.80
C TRP A 795 -13.43 -14.66 -4.80
N GLY A 796 -13.81 -15.92 -5.06
CA GLY A 796 -15.20 -16.38 -5.00
C GLY A 796 -15.78 -16.33 -3.58
N GLU A 797 -14.97 -16.57 -2.56
CA GLU A 797 -15.37 -16.37 -1.16
C GLU A 797 -15.54 -14.89 -0.81
N ILE A 798 -14.59 -14.03 -1.21
CA ILE A 798 -14.68 -12.57 -0.99
C ILE A 798 -15.95 -11.98 -1.63
N VAL A 799 -16.25 -12.38 -2.87
CA VAL A 799 -17.44 -11.91 -3.60
C VAL A 799 -18.74 -12.45 -2.98
N ARG A 800 -18.72 -13.61 -2.31
CA ARG A 800 -19.87 -14.13 -1.56
C ARG A 800 -20.05 -13.43 -0.21
N ASP A 801 -18.95 -13.09 0.45
CA ASP A 801 -18.94 -12.48 1.79
C ASP A 801 -18.94 -10.94 1.78
N LYS A 802 -19.39 -10.30 0.69
CA LYS A 802 -19.35 -8.84 0.53
C LYS A 802 -19.96 -8.06 1.70
N GLU A 803 -21.08 -8.55 2.24
CA GLU A 803 -21.78 -7.92 3.37
C GLU A 803 -21.01 -8.13 4.68
N ARG A 804 -20.51 -9.34 4.93
CA ARG A 804 -19.74 -9.68 6.14
C ARG A 804 -18.40 -8.95 6.20
N LEU A 805 -17.79 -8.68 5.05
CA LEU A 805 -16.53 -7.94 4.92
C LEU A 805 -16.74 -6.42 4.82
N GLU A 806 -17.99 -5.94 4.88
CA GLU A 806 -18.36 -4.51 4.79
C GLU A 806 -17.71 -3.80 3.58
N LEU A 807 -17.65 -4.49 2.43
CA LEU A 807 -16.95 -3.98 1.24
C LEU A 807 -17.69 -2.77 0.65
N ARG A 808 -16.93 -1.69 0.38
CA ARG A 808 -17.45 -0.50 -0.32
C ARG A 808 -17.86 -0.85 -1.76
N PRO A 809 -18.76 -0.10 -2.41
CA PRO A 809 -19.18 -0.40 -3.79
C PRO A 809 -18.04 -0.49 -4.81
N SER A 810 -16.97 0.29 -4.64
CA SER A 810 -15.74 0.21 -5.46
C SER A 810 -15.00 -1.10 -5.24
N ASP A 811 -14.83 -1.51 -3.98
CA ASP A 811 -14.15 -2.75 -3.58
C ASP A 811 -14.93 -3.98 -4.07
N GLN A 812 -16.27 -3.93 -4.05
CA GLN A 812 -17.13 -4.98 -4.61
C GLN A 812 -16.90 -5.17 -6.11
N LYS A 813 -16.86 -4.07 -6.89
CA LYS A 813 -16.58 -4.12 -8.34
C LYS A 813 -15.17 -4.65 -8.63
N LEU A 814 -14.18 -4.23 -7.84
CA LEU A 814 -12.81 -4.72 -7.98
C LEU A 814 -12.72 -6.22 -7.69
N ALA A 815 -13.36 -6.72 -6.63
CA ALA A 815 -13.38 -8.14 -6.30
C ALA A 815 -14.07 -8.98 -7.39
N GLU A 816 -15.17 -8.48 -7.98
CA GLU A 816 -15.84 -9.14 -9.11
C GLU A 816 -14.96 -9.20 -10.36
N ALA A 817 -14.28 -8.10 -10.70
CA ALA A 817 -13.35 -8.06 -11.82
C ALA A 817 -12.18 -9.03 -11.62
N LYS A 818 -11.61 -9.08 -10.41
CA LYS A 818 -10.54 -10.02 -10.05
C LYS A 818 -10.99 -11.48 -10.07
N LEU A 819 -12.22 -11.77 -9.65
CA LEU A 819 -12.80 -13.11 -9.78
C LEU A 819 -12.95 -13.52 -11.26
N ALA A 820 -13.38 -12.60 -12.13
CA ALA A 820 -13.48 -12.88 -13.56
C ALA A 820 -12.11 -13.15 -14.19
N GLU A 821 -11.11 -12.32 -13.88
CA GLU A 821 -9.72 -12.49 -14.32
C GLU A 821 -9.12 -13.84 -13.85
N ALA A 822 -9.35 -14.20 -12.58
CA ALA A 822 -8.89 -15.48 -12.02
C ALA A 822 -9.55 -16.67 -12.73
N LYS A 823 -10.85 -16.59 -13.05
CA LYS A 823 -11.57 -17.64 -13.79
C LYS A 823 -11.02 -17.86 -15.19
N GLU A 824 -10.72 -16.79 -15.92
CA GLU A 824 -10.12 -16.90 -17.26
C GLU A 824 -8.69 -17.47 -17.21
N THR A 825 -7.92 -17.07 -16.20
CA THR A 825 -6.57 -17.62 -15.95
C THR A 825 -6.65 -19.12 -15.66
N MET A 826 -7.56 -19.55 -14.78
CA MET A 826 -7.80 -20.97 -14.47
C MET A 826 -8.18 -21.76 -15.72
N LYS A 827 -9.13 -21.28 -16.54
CA LYS A 827 -9.51 -21.93 -17.80
C LYS A 827 -8.33 -22.10 -18.75
N THR A 828 -7.48 -21.08 -18.86
CA THR A 828 -6.30 -21.13 -19.72
C THR A 828 -5.30 -22.17 -19.22
N ARG A 829 -4.97 -22.15 -17.92
CA ARG A 829 -4.06 -23.14 -17.30
C ARG A 829 -4.62 -24.56 -17.37
N LEU A 830 -5.93 -24.74 -17.27
CA LEU A 830 -6.59 -26.05 -17.41
C LEU A 830 -6.32 -26.66 -18.80
N LYS A 831 -6.45 -25.86 -19.86
CA LYS A 831 -6.17 -26.28 -21.25
C LYS A 831 -4.70 -26.61 -21.49
N GLU A 832 -3.80 -25.91 -20.80
CA GLU A 832 -2.35 -26.11 -20.91
C GLU A 832 -1.87 -27.33 -20.11
N ALA A 833 -2.55 -27.67 -19.00
CA ALA A 833 -2.13 -28.74 -18.11
C ALA A 833 -2.26 -30.13 -18.74
N TRP A 834 -3.42 -30.49 -19.30
CA TRP A 834 -3.64 -31.80 -19.96
C TRP A 834 -3.05 -31.82 -21.36
N CYS A 835 -1.77 -32.23 -21.44
CA CYS A 835 -1.01 -32.17 -22.67
C CYS A 835 -0.19 -33.45 -22.98
N TYR A 836 -0.31 -34.54 -22.22
CA TYR A 836 0.31 -35.81 -22.59
C TYR A 836 -0.70 -36.81 -23.10
N LEU A 837 -0.35 -37.50 -24.18
CA LEU A 837 -1.05 -38.66 -24.72
C LEU A 837 -0.18 -39.89 -24.50
N HIS A 838 -0.75 -40.93 -23.90
CA HIS A 838 -0.12 -42.23 -23.66
C HIS A 838 -0.95 -43.35 -24.27
N TYR A 839 -0.30 -44.32 -24.90
CA TYR A 839 -0.97 -45.52 -25.38
C TYR A 839 -0.03 -46.72 -25.35
N PRO A 840 -0.56 -47.93 -25.11
CA PRO A 840 0.26 -49.14 -25.11
C PRO A 840 0.61 -49.52 -26.56
N SER A 841 1.83 -50.03 -26.72
CA SER A 841 2.37 -50.62 -27.94
C SER A 841 3.07 -51.93 -27.60
N GLN A 842 3.04 -52.89 -28.52
CA GLN A 842 3.68 -54.19 -28.33
C GLN A 842 4.15 -54.71 -29.68
N GLU A 843 5.44 -55.02 -29.82
CA GLU A 843 6.00 -55.45 -31.12
C GLU A 843 5.57 -56.87 -31.50
N SER A 844 5.47 -57.76 -30.52
CA SER A 844 5.12 -59.18 -30.69
C SER A 844 4.37 -59.72 -29.48
N ALA A 845 3.69 -60.86 -29.64
CA ALA A 845 2.95 -61.49 -28.54
C ALA A 845 3.83 -61.88 -27.34
N GLN A 846 5.13 -62.12 -27.57
CA GLN A 846 6.11 -62.48 -26.53
C GLN A 846 6.86 -61.27 -25.94
N ALA A 847 6.76 -60.08 -26.55
CA ALA A 847 7.39 -58.86 -26.05
C ALA A 847 6.58 -58.24 -24.90
N ASP A 848 7.26 -57.54 -24.01
CA ASP A 848 6.59 -56.75 -22.98
C ASP A 848 5.83 -55.56 -23.60
N VAL A 849 4.79 -55.11 -22.91
CA VAL A 849 4.02 -53.92 -23.34
C VAL A 849 4.83 -52.66 -23.04
N GLU A 850 5.09 -51.90 -24.08
CA GLU A 850 5.76 -50.59 -24.02
C GLU A 850 4.74 -49.45 -24.02
N TRP A 851 5.14 -48.30 -23.46
CA TRP A 851 4.30 -47.11 -23.39
C TRP A 851 4.82 -46.04 -24.31
N VAL A 852 4.05 -45.70 -25.34
CA VAL A 852 4.36 -44.56 -26.20
C VAL A 852 3.75 -43.32 -25.58
N SER A 853 4.56 -42.28 -25.40
CA SER A 853 4.18 -41.03 -24.77
C SER A 853 4.50 -39.86 -25.70
N GLY A 854 3.55 -38.94 -25.89
CA GLY A 854 3.76 -37.77 -26.74
C GLY A 854 2.96 -36.56 -26.29
N LYS A 855 3.52 -35.37 -26.51
CA LYS A 855 2.84 -34.11 -26.17
C LYS A 855 1.78 -33.75 -27.19
N ILE A 856 0.61 -33.37 -26.69
CA ILE A 856 -0.47 -32.70 -27.41
C ILE A 856 -0.17 -31.19 -27.32
N PRO A 857 -0.29 -30.43 -28.42
CA PRO A 857 -0.15 -28.96 -28.36
C PRO A 857 -1.11 -28.33 -27.33
N ALA A 858 -0.79 -27.17 -26.76
CA ALA A 858 -1.63 -26.49 -25.76
C ALA A 858 -2.52 -25.40 -26.40
N GLN A 859 -3.75 -25.76 -26.78
CA GLN A 859 -4.78 -24.95 -27.48
C GLN A 859 -6.17 -25.54 -27.19
N ASP A 860 -7.23 -25.11 -27.89
CA ASP A 860 -8.58 -25.68 -27.76
C ASP A 860 -8.78 -27.01 -28.51
N GLY A 861 -9.74 -27.82 -28.05
CA GLY A 861 -10.05 -29.13 -28.65
C GLY A 861 -9.09 -30.24 -28.24
N LEU A 862 -8.95 -30.51 -26.94
CA LEU A 862 -8.07 -31.55 -26.37
C LEU A 862 -8.24 -32.91 -27.08
N LEU A 863 -9.46 -33.43 -27.13
CA LEU A 863 -9.75 -34.77 -27.69
C LEU A 863 -9.47 -34.86 -29.19
N ALA A 864 -9.92 -33.87 -29.98
CA ALA A 864 -9.67 -33.83 -31.41
C ALA A 864 -8.17 -33.84 -31.75
N ARG A 865 -7.35 -33.12 -30.98
CA ARG A 865 -5.90 -33.05 -31.20
C ARG A 865 -5.17 -34.29 -30.69
N ALA A 866 -5.59 -34.84 -29.55
CA ALA A 866 -5.12 -36.14 -29.08
C ALA A 866 -5.37 -37.20 -30.16
N SER A 867 -6.58 -37.23 -30.73
CA SER A 867 -6.94 -38.13 -31.82
C SER A 867 -6.09 -37.91 -33.08
N LYS A 868 -5.88 -36.66 -33.52
CA LYS A 868 -5.02 -36.37 -34.69
C LYS A 868 -3.59 -36.82 -34.47
N LYS A 869 -3.03 -36.58 -33.29
CA LYS A 869 -1.69 -37.04 -32.93
C LYS A 869 -1.62 -38.56 -32.90
N LEU A 870 -2.61 -39.23 -32.32
CA LEU A 870 -2.69 -40.68 -32.26
C LEU A 870 -2.72 -41.31 -33.67
N VAL A 871 -3.43 -40.69 -34.62
CA VAL A 871 -3.43 -41.12 -36.02
C VAL A 871 -2.08 -40.86 -36.70
N ALA A 872 -1.48 -39.68 -36.48
CA ALA A 872 -0.18 -39.33 -37.06
C ALA A 872 0.95 -40.25 -36.58
N ASP A 873 0.88 -40.69 -35.32
CA ASP A 873 1.85 -41.63 -34.72
C ASP A 873 1.50 -43.10 -35.04
N GLU A 874 0.51 -43.37 -35.91
CA GLU A 874 -0.05 -44.70 -36.20
C GLU A 874 -0.56 -45.51 -34.98
N GLY A 875 -0.76 -44.86 -33.83
CA GLY A 875 -1.36 -45.45 -32.65
C GLY A 875 -2.88 -45.69 -32.77
N LEU A 876 -3.52 -45.20 -33.83
CA LEU A 876 -4.91 -45.45 -34.19
C LEU A 876 -5.06 -45.42 -35.71
N LEU A 877 -5.65 -46.47 -36.28
CA LEU A 877 -5.91 -46.53 -37.71
C LEU A 877 -7.37 -46.19 -38.00
N THR A 878 -7.57 -45.10 -38.77
CA THR A 878 -8.87 -44.72 -39.32
C THR A 878 -9.16 -45.42 -40.65
N GLU A 879 -8.13 -45.96 -41.29
CA GLU A 879 -8.18 -46.73 -42.52
C GLU A 879 -7.14 -47.86 -42.44
N LEU A 880 -7.47 -49.04 -42.96
CA LEU A 880 -6.59 -50.20 -42.98
C LEU A 880 -6.65 -50.86 -44.35
N GLY A 881 -5.50 -51.00 -45.00
CA GLY A 881 -5.39 -51.72 -46.28
C GLY A 881 -5.36 -53.24 -46.08
N PRO A 882 -5.91 -54.02 -47.02
CA PRO A 882 -5.98 -55.49 -46.90
C PRO A 882 -4.61 -56.14 -46.78
N THR A 883 -3.58 -55.64 -47.49
CA THR A 883 -2.20 -56.18 -47.42
C THR A 883 -1.56 -55.95 -46.04
N ARG A 884 -1.83 -54.82 -45.39
CA ARG A 884 -1.34 -54.54 -44.03
C ARG A 884 -2.02 -55.47 -43.03
N LEU A 885 -3.34 -55.60 -43.13
CA LEU A 885 -4.10 -56.53 -42.30
C LEU A 885 -3.56 -57.96 -42.44
N ASP A 886 -3.42 -58.46 -43.68
CA ASP A 886 -2.91 -59.82 -43.89
C ASP A 886 -1.50 -60.03 -43.34
N ARG A 887 -0.58 -59.07 -43.58
CA ARG A 887 0.78 -59.12 -43.03
C ARG A 887 0.78 -59.24 -41.51
N ASP A 888 -0.10 -58.50 -40.83
CA ASP A 888 -0.18 -58.54 -39.36
C ASP A 888 -0.82 -59.86 -38.88
N LEU A 889 -1.75 -60.44 -39.64
CA LEU A 889 -2.35 -61.75 -39.36
C LEU A 889 -1.40 -62.93 -39.62
N GLN A 890 -0.55 -62.85 -40.65
CA GLN A 890 0.42 -63.89 -40.99
C GLN A 890 1.43 -64.14 -39.87
N LYS A 891 1.76 -63.10 -39.10
CA LYS A 891 2.73 -63.20 -38.00
C LYS A 891 2.24 -64.12 -36.87
N TYR A 892 0.96 -64.03 -36.48
CA TYR A 892 0.47 -64.69 -35.24
C TYR A 892 -0.93 -65.33 -35.32
N ILE A 893 -1.81 -64.89 -36.22
CA ILE A 893 -3.24 -65.26 -36.17
C ILE A 893 -3.58 -66.39 -37.14
N TRP A 894 -3.03 -66.36 -38.36
CA TRP A 894 -3.32 -67.39 -39.36
C TRP A 894 -2.92 -68.80 -38.90
N ASN A 895 -1.76 -68.96 -38.26
CA ASN A 895 -1.28 -70.19 -37.59
C ASN A 895 -1.75 -71.53 -38.23
N GLY A 896 -1.58 -71.69 -39.55
CA GLY A 896 -1.99 -72.88 -40.30
C GLY A 896 -3.50 -73.04 -40.60
N LYS A 897 -4.38 -72.20 -40.06
CA LYS A 897 -5.83 -72.21 -40.36
C LYS A 897 -6.11 -71.78 -41.81
N PRO A 898 -7.06 -72.43 -42.50
CA PRO A 898 -7.45 -72.07 -43.88
C PRO A 898 -8.37 -70.84 -43.93
N HIS A 899 -9.14 -70.59 -42.87
CA HIS A 899 -10.03 -69.43 -42.73
C HIS A 899 -10.06 -68.90 -41.28
N LEU A 900 -10.53 -67.67 -41.09
CA LEU A 900 -10.71 -67.01 -39.78
C LEU A 900 -12.09 -66.35 -39.72
N SER A 901 -12.83 -66.54 -38.62
CA SER A 901 -14.10 -65.83 -38.37
C SER A 901 -13.86 -64.34 -38.18
N LEU A 902 -14.71 -63.51 -38.80
CA LEU A 902 -14.64 -62.05 -38.66
C LEU A 902 -14.99 -61.58 -37.25
N LYS A 903 -15.87 -62.30 -36.53
CA LYS A 903 -16.14 -62.04 -35.11
C LYS A 903 -14.88 -62.24 -34.27
N ASP A 904 -14.19 -63.37 -34.43
CA ASP A 904 -12.96 -63.66 -33.69
C ASP A 904 -11.84 -62.67 -34.06
N LEU A 905 -11.72 -62.32 -35.33
CA LEU A 905 -10.75 -61.34 -35.79
C LEU A 905 -10.97 -59.97 -35.14
N ARG A 906 -12.23 -59.50 -35.08
CA ARG A 906 -12.60 -58.28 -34.36
C ARG A 906 -12.24 -58.37 -32.87
N GLU A 907 -12.57 -59.49 -32.23
CA GLU A 907 -12.22 -59.73 -30.83
C GLU A 907 -10.71 -59.66 -30.60
N TYR A 908 -9.90 -60.28 -31.47
CA TYR A 908 -8.45 -60.25 -31.36
C TYR A 908 -7.87 -58.85 -31.53
N LEU A 909 -8.33 -58.10 -32.54
CA LEU A 909 -7.92 -56.72 -32.78
C LEU A 909 -8.21 -55.81 -31.57
N ASN A 910 -9.32 -56.05 -30.87
CA ASN A 910 -9.70 -55.27 -29.70
C ASN A 910 -8.96 -55.69 -28.41
N ARG A 911 -8.53 -56.96 -28.31
CA ARG A 911 -7.91 -57.53 -27.10
C ARG A 911 -6.38 -57.40 -27.09
N TYR A 912 -5.73 -57.70 -28.21
CA TYR A 912 -4.28 -57.86 -28.27
C TYR A 912 -3.58 -56.60 -28.75
N ILE A 913 -2.65 -56.09 -27.93
CA ILE A 913 -1.93 -54.83 -28.18
C ILE A 913 -0.94 -54.95 -29.35
N TYR A 914 -0.43 -56.15 -29.62
CA TYR A 914 0.45 -56.41 -30.77
C TYR A 914 -0.27 -56.40 -32.12
N LEU A 915 -1.59 -56.27 -32.13
CA LEU A 915 -2.40 -56.09 -33.33
C LEU A 915 -2.79 -54.60 -33.51
N PRO A 916 -3.03 -54.14 -34.74
CA PRO A 916 -3.34 -52.74 -35.00
C PRO A 916 -4.64 -52.31 -34.31
N ARG A 917 -4.57 -51.16 -33.61
CA ARG A 917 -5.73 -50.51 -33.00
C ARG A 917 -6.58 -49.81 -34.06
N LEU A 918 -7.83 -50.23 -34.21
CA LEU A 918 -8.75 -49.66 -35.21
C LEU A 918 -9.72 -48.67 -34.58
N LYS A 919 -10.07 -47.60 -35.30
CA LYS A 919 -11.08 -46.62 -34.88
C LYS A 919 -12.40 -47.28 -34.46
N ASN A 920 -12.94 -48.09 -35.36
CA ASN A 920 -14.22 -48.80 -35.19
C ASN A 920 -14.27 -50.01 -36.14
N GLN A 921 -15.35 -50.78 -36.05
CA GLN A 921 -15.57 -51.97 -36.89
C GLN A 921 -15.62 -51.68 -38.40
N GLU A 922 -16.00 -50.45 -38.81
CA GLU A 922 -16.09 -50.08 -40.22
C GLU A 922 -14.74 -50.11 -40.91
N VAL A 923 -13.65 -49.83 -40.18
CA VAL A 923 -12.28 -49.91 -40.70
C VAL A 923 -11.96 -51.34 -41.14
N LEU A 924 -12.35 -52.34 -40.35
CA LEU A 924 -12.17 -53.75 -40.67
C LEU A 924 -13.06 -54.16 -41.86
N ILE A 925 -14.34 -53.76 -41.86
CA ILE A 925 -15.28 -54.03 -42.97
C ILE A 925 -14.70 -53.51 -44.29
N LYS A 926 -14.26 -52.25 -44.32
CA LYS A 926 -13.66 -51.63 -45.51
C LYS A 926 -12.37 -52.33 -45.95
N ALA A 927 -11.53 -52.75 -45.01
CA ALA A 927 -10.31 -53.50 -45.33
C ALA A 927 -10.62 -54.82 -46.03
N VAL A 928 -11.63 -55.56 -45.55
CA VAL A 928 -12.06 -56.84 -46.13
C VAL A 928 -12.76 -56.62 -47.47
N GLN A 929 -13.64 -55.61 -47.59
CA GLN A 929 -14.25 -55.22 -48.87
C GLN A 929 -13.18 -54.87 -49.91
N ALA A 930 -12.16 -54.11 -49.54
CA ALA A 930 -11.06 -53.76 -50.43
C ALA A 930 -10.26 -54.98 -50.92
N ALA A 931 -10.17 -56.05 -50.12
CA ALA A 931 -9.51 -57.29 -50.53
C ALA A 931 -10.23 -58.00 -51.69
N VAL A 932 -11.56 -57.95 -51.73
CA VAL A 932 -12.38 -58.74 -52.69
C VAL A 932 -12.92 -57.92 -53.87
N THR A 933 -12.81 -56.59 -53.83
CA THR A 933 -13.29 -55.69 -54.89
C THR A 933 -12.27 -55.38 -55.99
N GLY A 934 -10.98 -55.65 -55.76
CA GLY A 934 -9.88 -55.35 -56.70
C GLY A 934 -9.90 -56.15 -58.02
N MET A 935 -9.12 -55.68 -59.01
CA MET A 935 -8.93 -56.35 -60.32
C MET A 935 -8.06 -57.61 -60.27
N LEU A 936 -7.28 -57.77 -59.20
CA LEU A 936 -6.46 -58.95 -58.88
C LEU A 936 -6.93 -59.50 -57.53
N PRO A 937 -6.78 -60.82 -57.28
CA PRO A 937 -7.13 -61.40 -55.98
C PRO A 937 -6.36 -60.68 -54.88
N GLY A 938 -7.09 -60.19 -53.87
CA GLY A 938 -6.49 -59.61 -52.68
C GLY A 938 -5.74 -60.65 -51.85
N PRO A 939 -5.07 -60.22 -50.76
CA PRO A 939 -4.27 -61.11 -49.93
C PRO A 939 -5.09 -62.19 -49.19
N PHE A 940 -6.41 -62.05 -49.12
CA PHE A 940 -7.35 -63.05 -48.64
C PHE A 940 -8.73 -62.83 -49.30
N ALA A 941 -9.55 -63.88 -49.34
CA ALA A 941 -10.93 -63.87 -49.83
C ALA A 941 -11.93 -63.74 -48.65
N TYR A 942 -13.22 -63.54 -48.97
CA TYR A 942 -14.31 -63.48 -47.99
C TYR A 942 -15.38 -64.52 -48.32
N ALA A 943 -16.03 -65.09 -47.31
CA ALA A 943 -17.27 -65.85 -47.48
C ALA A 943 -18.29 -65.50 -46.38
N GLU A 944 -19.57 -65.51 -46.73
CA GLU A 944 -20.68 -65.25 -45.82
C GLU A 944 -20.83 -66.36 -44.76
N ARG A 945 -20.52 -67.61 -45.12
CA ARG A 945 -20.56 -68.73 -44.17
C ARG A 945 -19.64 -69.89 -44.55
N TRP A 946 -19.03 -70.51 -43.54
CA TRP A 946 -18.40 -71.83 -43.65
C TRP A 946 -19.38 -72.94 -43.27
N ASP A 947 -19.57 -73.94 -44.14
CA ASP A 947 -20.39 -75.12 -43.83
C ASP A 947 -19.50 -76.35 -43.57
N GLU A 948 -19.31 -76.67 -42.29
CA GLU A 948 -18.50 -77.82 -41.84
C GLU A 948 -19.00 -79.17 -42.36
N LYS A 949 -20.30 -79.31 -42.68
CA LYS A 949 -20.85 -80.60 -43.13
C LYS A 949 -20.57 -80.89 -44.60
N SER A 950 -20.48 -79.85 -45.41
CA SER A 950 -20.25 -79.97 -46.85
C SER A 950 -18.82 -79.62 -47.25
N ASP A 951 -18.01 -79.13 -46.32
CA ASP A 951 -16.63 -78.64 -46.56
C ASP A 951 -16.62 -77.56 -47.66
N THR A 952 -17.63 -76.66 -47.66
CA THR A 952 -17.76 -75.60 -48.67
C THR A 952 -17.97 -74.20 -48.07
N TYR A 953 -17.46 -73.19 -48.79
CA TYR A 953 -17.66 -71.78 -48.48
C TYR A 953 -18.87 -71.23 -49.25
N LEU A 954 -19.88 -70.74 -48.52
CA LEU A 954 -21.07 -70.12 -49.08
C LEU A 954 -20.87 -68.61 -49.23
N GLY A 955 -21.26 -68.05 -50.37
CA GLY A 955 -21.07 -66.62 -50.66
C GLY A 955 -19.60 -66.22 -50.87
N LEU A 956 -18.78 -67.13 -51.41
CA LEU A 956 -17.34 -66.92 -51.62
C LEU A 956 -17.06 -65.78 -52.63
N ALA A 957 -16.36 -64.75 -52.16
CA ALA A 957 -15.91 -63.58 -52.90
C ALA A 957 -14.38 -63.54 -52.93
N ILE A 958 -13.79 -63.64 -54.12
CA ILE A 958 -12.32 -63.71 -54.34
C ILE A 958 -11.80 -62.43 -55.00
N GLU A 959 -12.35 -62.07 -56.16
CA GLU A 959 -11.97 -60.87 -56.93
C GLU A 959 -13.18 -60.27 -57.66
N ARG A 960 -13.15 -58.96 -57.93
CA ARG A 960 -14.22 -58.20 -58.62
C ARG A 960 -15.62 -58.33 -57.99
N ALA A 961 -15.70 -58.59 -56.69
CA ALA A 961 -16.95 -58.74 -55.95
C ALA A 961 -17.46 -57.39 -55.43
N THR A 962 -17.75 -56.44 -56.32
CA THR A 962 -18.13 -55.05 -55.99
C THR A 962 -19.40 -54.92 -55.13
N ASN A 963 -20.26 -55.95 -55.11
CA ASN A 963 -21.51 -55.98 -54.36
C ASN A 963 -21.44 -56.86 -53.09
N ALA A 964 -20.25 -57.31 -52.66
CA ALA A 964 -20.12 -58.14 -51.47
C ALA A 964 -20.47 -57.35 -50.19
N ALA A 965 -21.54 -57.74 -49.50
CA ALA A 965 -21.92 -57.19 -48.21
C ALA A 965 -21.13 -57.89 -47.10
N VAL A 966 -20.02 -57.26 -46.67
CA VAL A 966 -19.21 -57.79 -45.57
C VAL A 966 -19.91 -57.51 -44.24
N VAL A 967 -20.22 -58.58 -43.51
CA VAL A 967 -20.83 -58.53 -42.18
C VAL A 967 -19.84 -59.10 -41.17
N ILE A 968 -19.81 -58.52 -39.95
CA ILE A 968 -19.04 -59.07 -38.84
C ILE A 968 -19.99 -59.85 -37.94
N ASP A 969 -20.08 -61.15 -38.17
CA ASP A 969 -20.84 -62.10 -37.34
C ASP A 969 -20.03 -63.39 -37.11
N GLY A 970 -20.65 -64.37 -36.44
CA GLY A 970 -20.00 -65.64 -36.13
C GLY A 970 -19.78 -66.56 -37.33
N ASP A 971 -20.50 -66.32 -38.43
CA ASP A 971 -20.56 -67.21 -39.59
C ASP A 971 -19.60 -66.76 -40.70
N SER A 972 -19.42 -65.45 -40.84
CA SER A 972 -18.61 -64.81 -41.88
C SER A 972 -17.11 -65.03 -41.65
N VAL A 973 -16.39 -65.39 -42.71
CA VAL A 973 -14.96 -65.74 -42.63
C VAL A 973 -14.10 -65.05 -43.69
N ILE A 974 -12.84 -64.76 -43.33
CA ILE A 974 -11.77 -64.49 -44.31
C ILE A 974 -10.98 -65.76 -44.59
N ILE A 975 -10.55 -65.95 -45.84
CA ILE A 975 -10.01 -67.23 -46.33
C ILE A 975 -8.68 -66.99 -47.02
N LYS A 976 -7.69 -67.86 -46.78
CA LYS A 976 -6.41 -67.78 -47.48
C LYS A 976 -6.58 -67.99 -48.99
N PRO A 977 -5.79 -67.31 -49.85
CA PRO A 977 -5.91 -67.43 -51.30
C PRO A 977 -5.89 -68.88 -51.80
N ASP A 978 -4.95 -69.71 -51.31
CA ASP A 978 -4.83 -71.12 -51.73
C ASP A 978 -6.09 -71.95 -51.40
N ALA A 979 -6.69 -71.70 -50.23
CA ALA A 979 -7.91 -72.37 -49.79
C ALA A 979 -9.14 -71.86 -50.55
N ALA A 980 -9.18 -70.56 -50.86
CA ALA A 980 -10.26 -69.96 -51.64
C ALA A 980 -10.25 -70.43 -53.10
N GLU A 981 -9.08 -70.56 -53.72
CA GLU A 981 -8.92 -71.06 -55.09
C GLU A 981 -9.26 -72.56 -55.20
N ALA A 982 -8.92 -73.36 -54.19
CA ALA A 982 -9.31 -74.77 -54.14
C ALA A 982 -10.84 -74.98 -54.10
N HIS A 983 -11.60 -73.98 -53.64
CA HIS A 983 -13.06 -74.00 -53.56
C HIS A 983 -13.73 -73.05 -54.57
N ARG A 984 -12.98 -72.58 -55.57
CA ARG A 984 -13.52 -71.72 -56.64
C ARG A 984 -14.57 -72.52 -57.44
N PRO A 985 -15.79 -72.00 -57.62
CA PRO A 985 -16.78 -72.68 -58.45
C PRO A 985 -16.26 -72.76 -59.89
N ALA A 986 -16.18 -73.98 -60.44
CA ALA A 986 -15.78 -74.21 -61.82
C ALA A 986 -16.77 -73.50 -62.78
N PRO A 987 -16.30 -72.77 -63.80
CA PRO A 987 -17.19 -72.13 -64.77
C PRO A 987 -17.97 -73.22 -65.52
N GLN A 988 -19.31 -73.13 -65.50
CA GLN A 988 -20.15 -73.91 -66.41
C GLN A 988 -19.82 -73.51 -67.85
N GLN A 989 -19.14 -74.38 -68.58
CA GLN A 989 -18.98 -74.26 -70.03
C GLN A 989 -20.21 -74.82 -70.78
N PRO A 990 -20.51 -74.24 -71.95
CA PRO A 990 -21.82 -74.31 -72.60
C PRO A 990 -21.97 -75.56 -73.48
N THR A 991 -23.14 -76.21 -73.44
CA THR A 991 -23.50 -77.21 -74.45
C THR A 991 -24.04 -76.51 -75.70
N SER A 992 -23.22 -76.49 -76.72
CA SER A 992 -23.50 -76.09 -78.10
C SER A 992 -24.36 -77.11 -78.86
N GLY A 993 -25.45 -76.65 -79.48
CA GLY A 993 -25.80 -77.00 -80.87
C GLY A 993 -25.71 -75.68 -81.65
N GLY A 994 -24.77 -75.48 -82.57
CA GLY A 994 -24.68 -76.11 -83.90
C GLY A 994 -25.56 -75.30 -84.88
N GLY A 995 -25.06 -74.49 -85.82
CA GLY A 995 -23.69 -74.28 -86.28
C GLY A 995 -23.49 -73.02 -87.14
N GLU A 996 -22.22 -72.86 -87.54
CA GLU A 996 -21.61 -72.25 -88.75
C GLU A 996 -22.55 -71.59 -89.80
N THR A 997 -22.26 -70.45 -90.47
CA THR A 997 -21.01 -69.73 -90.78
C THR A 997 -21.33 -68.32 -91.32
N ASP A 998 -20.55 -67.35 -90.83
CA ASP A 998 -19.83 -66.28 -91.55
C ASP A 998 -20.50 -65.22 -92.47
N GLY A 999 -20.11 -63.96 -92.26
CA GLY A 999 -19.87 -62.98 -93.34
C GLY A 999 -20.97 -61.98 -93.76
N GLY A 1000 -21.06 -60.84 -93.06
CA GLY A 1000 -21.04 -59.49 -93.68
C GLY A 1000 -22.25 -58.87 -94.42
N SER A 1001 -22.61 -57.65 -93.97
CA SER A 1001 -23.11 -56.47 -94.72
C SER A 1001 -24.64 -56.21 -94.92
N LYS A 1002 -25.03 -55.03 -94.39
CA LYS A 1002 -26.06 -54.05 -94.80
C LYS A 1002 -27.56 -54.30 -94.51
N THR A 1003 -28.17 -53.22 -94.02
CA THR A 1003 -29.59 -52.84 -93.81
C THR A 1003 -30.49 -53.02 -95.04
N PRO A 1004 -31.85 -52.81 -94.99
CA PRO A 1004 -32.80 -52.62 -93.86
C PRO A 1004 -34.18 -53.36 -94.05
N SER A 1005 -35.16 -53.02 -93.19
CA SER A 1005 -36.64 -53.03 -93.41
C SER A 1005 -37.46 -54.21 -92.85
N GLY A 1006 -38.39 -53.92 -91.92
CA GLY A 1006 -39.60 -54.73 -91.67
C GLY A 1006 -40.61 -54.61 -92.84
N PRO A 1007 -41.86 -55.12 -92.79
CA PRO A 1007 -42.78 -55.35 -91.64
C PRO A 1007 -43.34 -56.81 -91.64
N GLY A 1008 -44.12 -57.36 -90.71
CA GLY A 1008 -45.41 -56.94 -90.14
C GLY A 1008 -46.39 -58.14 -90.20
N GLU A 1009 -47.36 -58.17 -89.27
CA GLU A 1009 -48.65 -58.90 -89.31
C GLU A 1009 -48.70 -60.40 -88.96
N THR A 1010 -49.69 -60.95 -88.21
CA THR A 1010 -50.63 -60.51 -87.15
C THR A 1010 -51.47 -61.74 -86.75
N SER A 1011 -51.70 -61.92 -85.44
CA SER A 1011 -52.99 -62.30 -84.77
C SER A 1011 -53.71 -63.64 -85.12
N PRO A 1012 -54.75 -64.10 -84.37
CA PRO A 1012 -55.52 -63.39 -83.31
C PRO A 1012 -55.99 -64.14 -82.04
N GLY A 1013 -56.23 -63.33 -81.00
CA GLY A 1013 -57.43 -63.36 -80.11
C GLY A 1013 -57.51 -64.41 -78.99
N GLY A 1014 -58.07 -64.17 -77.80
CA GLY A 1014 -58.79 -63.08 -77.12
C GLY A 1014 -59.13 -63.55 -75.67
N PRO A 1015 -59.67 -62.68 -74.79
CA PRO A 1015 -59.60 -62.72 -73.29
C PRO A 1015 -60.76 -63.55 -72.65
N PRO A 1016 -60.86 -63.86 -71.30
CA PRO A 1016 -60.69 -62.96 -70.14
C PRO A 1016 -60.23 -63.59 -68.77
N GLU A 1017 -60.17 -62.71 -67.75
CA GLU A 1017 -60.45 -62.92 -66.30
C GLU A 1017 -59.36 -63.46 -65.33
N PRO A 1018 -59.00 -62.72 -64.25
CA PRO A 1018 -58.07 -63.17 -63.22
C PRO A 1018 -58.78 -63.69 -61.94
N PRO A 1019 -58.30 -64.78 -61.29
CA PRO A 1019 -58.63 -65.11 -59.91
C PRO A 1019 -57.36 -65.09 -59.00
N PRO A 1020 -57.48 -65.22 -57.68
CA PRO A 1020 -57.57 -64.13 -56.71
C PRO A 1020 -56.26 -63.93 -55.92
N ALA A 1021 -56.04 -62.70 -55.44
CA ALA A 1021 -54.96 -62.35 -54.53
C ALA A 1021 -55.23 -62.87 -53.10
N GLU A 1022 -54.30 -63.66 -52.57
CA GLU A 1022 -54.25 -64.09 -51.17
C GLU A 1022 -53.81 -62.91 -50.28
N LYS A 1023 -54.56 -62.68 -49.18
CA LYS A 1023 -54.39 -61.54 -48.26
C LYS A 1023 -53.21 -61.72 -47.31
N VAL A 1024 -52.44 -60.64 -47.13
CA VAL A 1024 -51.34 -60.51 -46.15
C VAL A 1024 -51.81 -59.60 -45.00
N PRO A 1025 -51.49 -59.90 -43.73
CA PRO A 1025 -51.93 -59.15 -42.54
C PRO A 1025 -51.45 -57.68 -42.56
N THR A 1026 -52.28 -56.76 -42.07
CA THR A 1026 -52.11 -55.28 -42.22
C THR A 1026 -52.08 -54.48 -40.93
N ARG A 1027 -52.25 -55.10 -39.74
CA ARG A 1027 -52.27 -54.34 -38.47
C ARG A 1027 -51.46 -55.00 -37.36
N PHE A 1028 -50.68 -54.17 -36.65
CA PHE A 1028 -49.96 -54.53 -35.43
C PHE A 1028 -50.35 -53.59 -34.30
N THR A 1029 -50.64 -54.15 -33.13
CA THR A 1029 -50.92 -53.40 -31.90
C THR A 1029 -50.19 -54.02 -30.71
N GLY A 1030 -49.62 -53.16 -29.87
CA GLY A 1030 -48.95 -53.56 -28.62
C GLY A 1030 -48.77 -52.41 -27.64
N ALA A 1031 -48.81 -52.73 -26.34
CA ALA A 1031 -48.60 -51.78 -25.24
C ALA A 1031 -47.58 -52.30 -24.21
N VAL A 1032 -46.78 -51.38 -23.64
CA VAL A 1032 -45.79 -51.66 -22.60
C VAL A 1032 -45.92 -50.64 -21.44
N MET A 1033 -45.66 -51.10 -20.21
CA MET A 1033 -45.63 -50.25 -19.01
C MET A 1033 -44.19 -49.76 -18.76
N ILE A 1034 -44.01 -48.45 -18.58
CA ILE A 1034 -42.72 -47.83 -18.26
C ILE A 1034 -42.72 -47.46 -16.77
N SER A 1035 -41.71 -47.90 -16.01
CA SER A 1035 -41.54 -47.52 -14.59
C SER A 1035 -41.25 -46.02 -14.49
N ALA A 1036 -41.74 -45.38 -13.42
CA ALA A 1036 -41.57 -43.94 -13.17
C ALA A 1036 -40.10 -43.50 -12.94
N ASP A 1037 -39.17 -44.46 -12.90
CA ASP A 1037 -37.84 -44.21 -12.35
C ASP A 1037 -36.78 -43.87 -13.41
N ARG A 1038 -37.02 -44.14 -14.72
CA ARG A 1038 -36.10 -43.77 -15.82
C ARG A 1038 -36.77 -43.65 -17.21
N PRO A 1039 -37.01 -42.45 -17.74
CA PRO A 1039 -37.41 -42.24 -19.13
C PRO A 1039 -36.44 -41.30 -19.90
N ALA A 1040 -35.93 -41.75 -21.05
CA ALA A 1040 -35.24 -40.91 -22.05
C ALA A 1040 -35.84 -41.27 -23.43
N ARG A 1041 -36.07 -40.38 -24.42
CA ARG A 1041 -35.40 -39.11 -24.71
C ARG A 1041 -36.29 -38.06 -25.43
N ASP A 1042 -37.62 -38.22 -25.53
CA ASP A 1042 -38.54 -37.18 -26.10
C ASP A 1042 -39.77 -36.84 -25.20
N ILE A 1043 -39.74 -37.24 -23.92
CA ILE A 1043 -40.86 -37.06 -22.96
C ILE A 1043 -40.73 -35.77 -22.11
N HIS A 1044 -39.59 -35.07 -22.22
CA HIS A 1044 -39.21 -34.00 -21.29
C HIS A 1044 -40.21 -32.83 -21.27
N GLN A 1045 -40.73 -32.40 -22.43
CA GLN A 1045 -41.71 -31.32 -22.50
C GLN A 1045 -43.08 -31.65 -21.89
N ILE A 1046 -43.51 -32.92 -21.89
CA ILE A 1046 -44.81 -33.34 -21.33
C ILE A 1046 -44.68 -33.55 -19.81
N VAL A 1047 -43.51 -33.99 -19.33
CA VAL A 1047 -43.25 -34.20 -17.90
C VAL A 1047 -43.11 -32.87 -17.16
N GLU A 1048 -42.34 -31.94 -17.70
CA GLU A 1048 -42.09 -30.63 -17.09
C GLU A 1048 -43.35 -29.73 -17.08
N ALA A 1049 -44.23 -29.87 -18.08
CA ALA A 1049 -45.45 -29.06 -18.18
C ALA A 1049 -46.68 -29.63 -17.44
N ILE A 1050 -46.81 -30.97 -17.30
CA ILE A 1050 -48.06 -31.60 -16.80
C ILE A 1050 -47.80 -32.58 -15.65
N VAL A 1051 -46.75 -33.41 -15.69
CA VAL A 1051 -46.54 -34.47 -14.69
C VAL A 1051 -45.95 -33.93 -13.38
N GLU A 1052 -45.03 -32.98 -13.44
CA GLU A 1052 -44.47 -32.31 -12.25
C GLU A 1052 -45.51 -31.46 -11.50
N GLN A 1053 -46.49 -30.90 -12.21
CA GLN A 1053 -47.61 -30.17 -11.59
C GLN A 1053 -48.61 -31.10 -10.88
N LEU A 1054 -48.75 -32.36 -11.34
CA LEU A 1054 -49.69 -33.35 -10.76
C LEU A 1054 -49.08 -34.18 -9.60
N THR A 1055 -47.75 -34.19 -9.48
CA THR A 1055 -47.00 -34.94 -8.44
C THR A 1055 -46.69 -34.11 -7.18
N THR A 1056 -46.99 -32.81 -7.17
CA THR A 1056 -46.89 -31.93 -6.00
C THR A 1056 -48.11 -32.00 -5.06
N LEU A 1057 -49.16 -32.77 -5.40
CA LEU A 1057 -50.34 -33.01 -4.56
C LEU A 1057 -50.18 -34.30 -3.73
N PRO A 1058 -50.39 -34.30 -2.39
CA PRO A 1058 -50.21 -35.50 -1.57
C PRO A 1058 -51.21 -36.60 -1.92
N GLY A 1059 -50.71 -37.79 -2.29
CA GLY A 1059 -51.51 -39.00 -2.52
C GLY A 1059 -51.93 -39.30 -3.96
N SER A 1060 -51.40 -38.58 -4.97
CA SER A 1060 -51.69 -38.84 -6.37
C SER A 1060 -50.85 -39.99 -6.96
N ALA A 1061 -51.50 -40.89 -7.70
CA ALA A 1061 -50.85 -41.95 -8.48
C ALA A 1061 -51.09 -41.71 -9.97
N VAL A 1062 -50.04 -41.31 -10.69
CA VAL A 1062 -50.11 -40.99 -12.13
C VAL A 1062 -49.66 -42.20 -12.94
N LYS A 1063 -50.45 -42.59 -13.96
CA LYS A 1063 -50.18 -43.75 -14.82
C LYS A 1063 -50.16 -43.31 -16.29
N LEU A 1064 -49.07 -43.62 -17.00
CA LEU A 1064 -48.90 -43.30 -18.42
C LEU A 1064 -48.99 -44.60 -19.25
N ARG A 1065 -49.71 -44.55 -20.37
CA ARG A 1065 -49.90 -45.67 -21.31
C ARG A 1065 -49.42 -45.24 -22.69
N LEU A 1066 -48.48 -45.97 -23.28
CA LEU A 1066 -48.04 -45.78 -24.66
C LEU A 1066 -48.68 -46.86 -25.54
N GLU A 1067 -49.44 -46.45 -26.55
CA GLU A 1067 -50.11 -47.32 -27.51
C GLU A 1067 -49.49 -47.08 -28.90
N ILE A 1068 -49.05 -48.15 -29.55
CA ILE A 1068 -48.45 -48.07 -30.89
C ILE A 1068 -49.39 -48.77 -31.87
N GLU A 1069 -49.87 -48.00 -32.84
CA GLU A 1069 -50.74 -48.47 -33.90
C GLU A 1069 -50.14 -48.09 -35.26
N ALA A 1070 -49.94 -49.08 -36.13
CA ALA A 1070 -49.39 -48.88 -37.45
C ALA A 1070 -50.22 -49.62 -38.50
N PHE A 1071 -50.62 -48.90 -39.56
CA PHE A 1071 -51.32 -49.46 -40.71
C PHE A 1071 -50.38 -49.49 -41.90
N VAL A 1072 -50.15 -50.68 -42.47
CA VAL A 1072 -49.20 -50.89 -43.57
C VAL A 1072 -49.94 -51.40 -44.81
N PRO A 1073 -50.30 -50.51 -45.77
CA PRO A 1073 -51.17 -50.87 -46.90
C PRO A 1073 -50.56 -51.89 -47.87
N SER A 1074 -49.23 -52.05 -47.89
CA SER A 1074 -48.50 -52.95 -48.79
C SER A 1074 -48.29 -54.37 -48.23
N GLY A 1075 -48.76 -54.64 -47.01
CA GLY A 1075 -48.53 -55.91 -46.29
C GLY A 1075 -47.14 -55.99 -45.66
N LEU A 1076 -47.03 -56.76 -44.56
CA LEU A 1076 -45.77 -57.02 -43.86
C LEU A 1076 -45.14 -58.33 -44.36
N ASP A 1077 -43.86 -58.29 -44.73
CA ASP A 1077 -43.11 -59.50 -45.11
C ASP A 1077 -42.87 -60.44 -43.90
N ARG A 1078 -42.71 -61.75 -44.14
CA ARG A 1078 -42.58 -62.77 -43.07
C ARG A 1078 -41.36 -62.55 -42.17
N ALA A 1079 -40.30 -61.91 -42.68
CA ALA A 1079 -39.09 -61.63 -41.91
C ALA A 1079 -39.35 -60.54 -40.87
N LYS A 1080 -40.02 -59.43 -41.25
CA LYS A 1080 -40.40 -58.38 -40.29
C LYS A 1080 -41.42 -58.84 -39.27
N VAL A 1081 -42.39 -59.68 -39.65
CA VAL A 1081 -43.36 -60.23 -38.68
C VAL A 1081 -42.63 -61.02 -37.59
N ARG A 1082 -41.66 -61.85 -37.96
CA ARG A 1082 -40.85 -62.62 -37.02
C ARG A 1082 -40.01 -61.72 -36.10
N THR A 1083 -39.34 -60.70 -36.66
CA THR A 1083 -38.56 -59.72 -35.89
C THR A 1083 -39.41 -58.91 -34.92
N LEU A 1084 -40.61 -58.48 -35.33
CA LEU A 1084 -41.52 -57.72 -34.47
C LEU A 1084 -42.06 -58.57 -33.31
N VAL A 1085 -42.35 -59.86 -33.56
CA VAL A 1085 -42.78 -60.80 -32.51
C VAL A 1085 -41.65 -61.13 -31.54
N GLU A 1086 -40.42 -61.35 -32.03
CA GLU A 1086 -39.24 -61.58 -31.17
C GLU A 1086 -38.88 -60.36 -30.33
N ASN A 1087 -38.96 -59.15 -30.90
CA ASN A 1087 -38.67 -57.93 -30.16
C ASN A 1087 -39.77 -57.59 -29.14
N ALA A 1088 -41.05 -57.79 -29.48
CA ALA A 1088 -42.16 -57.64 -28.54
C ALA A 1088 -42.10 -58.65 -27.37
N ASN A 1089 -41.57 -59.85 -27.63
CA ASN A 1089 -41.26 -60.85 -26.59
C ASN A 1089 -40.14 -60.37 -25.67
N THR A 1090 -39.05 -59.87 -26.24
CA THR A 1090 -37.87 -59.42 -25.49
C THR A 1090 -38.16 -58.19 -24.63
N LEU A 1091 -39.14 -57.38 -25.03
CA LEU A 1091 -39.53 -56.13 -24.36
C LEU A 1091 -40.77 -56.26 -23.46
N ASN A 1092 -41.24 -57.48 -23.17
CA ASN A 1092 -42.33 -57.77 -22.23
C ASN A 1092 -43.68 -57.05 -22.50
N PHE A 1093 -44.12 -57.01 -23.76
CA PHE A 1093 -45.45 -56.48 -24.12
C PHE A 1093 -46.57 -57.38 -23.56
N ILE A 1094 -47.61 -56.78 -22.96
CA ILE A 1094 -48.61 -57.50 -22.12
C ILE A 1094 -49.80 -58.04 -22.94
N GLU A 1095 -50.19 -57.37 -24.04
CA GLU A 1095 -51.21 -57.83 -25.01
C GLU A 1095 -50.65 -57.71 -26.44
N ARG A 1096 -50.92 -58.71 -27.29
CA ARG A 1096 -50.35 -58.81 -28.66
C ARG A 1096 -51.34 -59.48 -29.62
N SER A 1097 -51.63 -58.84 -30.75
CA SER A 1097 -52.29 -59.46 -31.90
C SER A 1097 -51.69 -58.97 -33.22
N ILE A 1098 -51.68 -59.84 -34.22
CA ILE A 1098 -51.29 -59.54 -35.61
C ILE A 1098 -52.41 -60.08 -36.48
N GLU A 1099 -53.12 -59.20 -37.19
CA GLU A 1099 -54.24 -59.56 -38.10
C GLU A 1099 -53.97 -59.18 -39.55
#